data_AF-A0A2A4J1C9-F1
#
_entry.id   AF-A0A2A4J1C9-F1
#
_cell.length_a   1.000
_cell.length_b   1.000
_cell.length_c   1.000
_cell.angle_alpha   90.00
_cell.angle_beta   90.00
_cell.angle_gamma   90.00
#
_symmetry.space_group_name_H-M   'P 1'
#
loop_
_entity.id
_entity.type
_entity.pdbx_description
1 polymer ?
#
loop_
_entity_poly.entity_id
_entity_poly.type
_entity_poly.pdbx_seq_one_letter_code
_entity_poly.pdbx_strand_id
1 'polypeptide(L)'
;MDEEEKSSIIQSLNLRIGGDINDLASAVELQTELAIKRDKLQNSLNVANNEVPTKLSAALKKAELNSNQIDKLKSRSDDLKKKVEAFLNKTEPLRCEIDKRFAAINKLEEVLVYLRSFEKIDDLSRQMKQSNDEEQMVLLYSELRKMCSMYQKGHRASYVKEYTHYWHNVLKDKLTKHYEDVLKQLKWPFSAPAETSPAPKEVMVKFNSLTKYLFLIEEPEDLVNSNVTDELGQEKGPCLPVRVLLRPLKKRFQFHFTGSRQTARIDRPEWFLTQTLTWIKHHQGFVKTHVQPIADKLELKHVRAVDEFNAGLIALAAERLHTVLALYHTQSSKGEIVDVDAAFAHAVDETLGFQRELVEITGKDINSVLSVLTKAETFVRWQTVEKKYALAKMDESLESSQWSEGVGAGAGAATGSALWIPRAADWFVTLLRTIEDRYALLPQPGHRLQFLELQLELVEEWRIRLTQLLSAAIDSLQVDSFLSPDAGSHPLTAVVNAAHHTRTVLLQWAHSLHYLQLHYYRRQFHNFTQQQHQDEEFSDTTSDTDYTDSDEMPCKRNKEITAEALSLMEVELRAKNLALSEMSRHNSVVPDLNQYDVTSPIVNLAVTEPLTGEDEAEEAGVFAEAPALLARLRDSGLASLADHILLEFKAGLKDYKRQKWHGLLIVEEMALSVSSSLCRPLAALCARLSVAAQRLAPTLTTRLRSHLADIVDQYIFEEIALESWFNTGGTMQFTHDVKRNLAPAFAAPNKIATEVYQLPRLLEACKLLNMDYDDARRFRALLTKQPAAAEELLEHHSIRYIQPLQALQILNQRTDLSDASSPSSVMELF
;
A
#
# COMPACT_ATOMS: atom_id res chain seq x y z
N MET A 1 61.16 133.47 1.22
CA MET A 1 60.19 134.32 1.94
C MET A 1 60.96 135.56 2.33
N ASP A 2 60.54 136.69 1.78
CA ASP A 2 61.24 137.97 1.89
C ASP A 2 60.96 138.62 3.27
N GLU A 3 61.81 139.53 3.74
CA GLU A 3 61.70 140.09 5.11
C GLU A 3 60.42 140.93 5.33
N GLU A 4 59.85 141.50 4.26
CA GLU A 4 58.58 142.24 4.29
C GLU A 4 57.37 141.33 4.56
N GLU A 5 57.35 140.14 3.98
CA GLU A 5 56.29 139.14 4.20
C GLU A 5 56.30 138.64 5.65
N LYS A 6 57.47 138.44 6.23
CA LYS A 6 57.61 138.03 7.64
C LYS A 6 57.03 139.07 8.59
N SER A 7 57.34 140.35 8.37
CA SER A 7 56.88 141.42 9.24
C SER A 7 55.34 141.56 9.22
N SER A 8 54.73 141.44 8.04
CA SER A 8 53.26 141.47 7.89
C SER A 8 52.56 140.29 8.57
N ILE A 9 53.16 139.09 8.51
CA ILE A 9 52.61 137.89 9.15
C ILE A 9 52.64 138.04 10.67
N ILE A 10 53.75 138.55 11.22
CA ILE A 10 53.94 138.74 12.67
C ILE A 10 52.95 139.77 13.22
N GLN A 11 52.74 140.89 12.52
CA GLN A 11 51.81 141.93 12.97
C GLN A 11 50.35 141.42 12.97
N SER A 12 49.95 140.68 11.95
CA SER A 12 48.63 140.03 11.87
C SER A 12 48.42 139.00 12.99
N LEU A 13 49.46 138.25 13.35
CA LEU A 13 49.41 137.27 14.43
C LEU A 13 49.21 137.95 15.79
N ASN A 14 49.98 139.00 16.09
CA ASN A 14 49.88 139.69 17.38
C ASN A 14 48.51 140.36 17.60
N LEU A 15 47.90 140.92 16.54
CA LEU A 15 46.60 141.58 16.62
C LEU A 15 45.43 140.61 16.87
N ARG A 16 45.56 139.36 16.40
CA ARG A 16 44.56 138.31 16.59
C ARG A 16 44.71 137.53 17.90
N ILE A 17 45.89 137.54 18.50
CA ILE A 17 46.18 136.75 19.72
C ILE A 17 45.94 137.59 21.01
N GLY A 18 46.20 138.90 21.01
CA GLY A 18 45.92 139.77 22.18
C GLY A 18 46.90 139.61 23.35
N GLY A 19 46.86 140.55 24.31
CA GLY A 19 47.92 140.74 25.32
C GLY A 19 47.67 140.17 26.73
N ASP A 20 46.52 139.55 26.98
CA ASP A 20 46.28 138.87 28.27
C ASP A 20 46.76 137.42 28.17
N ILE A 21 47.86 137.11 28.87
CA ILE A 21 48.54 135.82 28.83
C ILE A 21 47.68 134.65 29.34
N ASN A 22 46.56 134.94 30.00
CA ASN A 22 45.66 133.92 30.53
C ASN A 22 44.48 133.57 29.60
N ASP A 23 44.34 134.23 28.44
CA ASP A 23 43.33 133.87 27.44
C ASP A 23 43.93 133.77 26.02
N LEU A 24 44.13 132.54 25.54
CA LEU A 24 44.84 132.18 24.30
C LEU A 24 43.93 131.48 23.27
N ALA A 25 42.61 131.54 23.43
CA ALA A 25 41.66 130.80 22.59
C ALA A 25 41.81 131.09 21.08
N SER A 26 42.12 132.33 20.70
CA SER A 26 42.25 132.78 19.30
C SER A 26 43.43 132.15 18.55
N ALA A 27 44.46 131.64 19.24
CA ALA A 27 45.63 131.01 18.61
C ALA A 27 45.34 129.57 18.13
N VAL A 28 44.44 128.87 18.83
CA VAL A 28 44.08 127.48 18.51
C VAL A 28 43.21 127.41 17.25
N GLU A 29 42.30 128.37 17.06
CA GLU A 29 41.48 128.45 15.84
C GLU A 29 42.35 128.64 14.57
N LEU A 30 43.35 129.51 14.64
CA LEU A 30 44.20 129.83 13.48
C LEU A 30 45.05 128.63 13.03
N GLN A 31 45.57 127.83 13.97
CA GLN A 31 46.32 126.60 13.65
C GLN A 31 45.44 125.60 12.88
N THR A 32 44.18 125.48 13.31
CA THR A 32 43.26 124.48 12.76
C THR A 32 42.88 124.82 11.32
N GLU A 33 42.68 126.10 11.00
CA GLU A 33 42.33 126.54 9.64
C GLU A 33 43.44 126.26 8.61
N LEU A 34 44.70 126.51 8.96
CA LEU A 34 45.84 126.31 8.06
C LEU A 34 46.14 124.83 7.80
N ALA A 35 45.89 123.95 8.78
CA ALA A 35 46.05 122.51 8.61
C ALA A 35 45.10 121.93 7.54
N ILE A 36 43.83 122.39 7.52
CA ILE A 36 42.81 121.89 6.59
C ILE A 36 43.14 122.27 5.13
N LYS A 37 43.67 123.47 4.89
CA LYS A 37 44.01 123.95 3.53
C LYS A 37 45.16 123.14 2.91
N ARG A 38 46.19 122.80 3.69
CA ARG A 38 47.30 121.97 3.25
C ARG A 38 46.83 120.59 2.77
N ASP A 39 45.91 119.98 3.52
CA ASP A 39 45.51 118.58 3.26
C ASP A 39 44.63 118.43 1.99
N LYS A 40 43.87 119.46 1.60
CA LYS A 40 43.03 119.42 0.37
C LYS A 40 43.81 119.48 -0.94
N LEU A 41 44.82 120.35 -1.03
CA LEU A 41 45.60 120.53 -2.26
C LEU A 41 46.48 119.31 -2.55
N GLN A 42 47.02 118.68 -1.51
CA GLN A 42 47.83 117.47 -1.61
C GLN A 42 47.04 116.28 -2.19
N ASN A 43 45.77 116.12 -1.84
CA ASN A 43 44.96 114.98 -2.27
C ASN A 43 44.60 115.00 -3.77
N SER A 44 44.41 116.18 -4.37
CA SER A 44 43.94 116.27 -5.76
C SER A 44 45.06 116.01 -6.78
N LEU A 45 46.29 116.43 -6.47
CA LEU A 45 47.45 116.21 -7.35
C LEU A 45 47.86 114.72 -7.41
N ASN A 46 47.54 113.96 -6.36
CA ASN A 46 47.88 112.55 -6.24
C ASN A 46 47.06 111.61 -7.16
N VAL A 47 45.86 112.00 -7.62
CA VAL A 47 44.97 111.08 -8.38
C VAL A 47 45.27 111.10 -9.90
N ALA A 48 45.44 112.28 -10.50
CA ALA A 48 45.54 112.41 -11.95
C ALA A 48 46.89 111.95 -12.54
N ASN A 49 48.00 112.20 -11.83
CA ASN A 49 49.33 111.89 -12.36
C ASN A 49 49.72 110.43 -12.14
N ASN A 50 49.06 109.75 -11.20
CA ASN A 50 49.56 108.46 -10.68
C ASN A 50 48.61 107.28 -10.87
N GLU A 51 47.29 107.43 -11.09
CA GLU A 51 46.38 106.28 -10.94
C GLU A 51 45.91 105.54 -12.21
N VAL A 52 45.81 106.17 -13.38
CA VAL A 52 45.15 105.53 -14.56
C VAL A 52 46.13 104.84 -15.53
N PRO A 53 47.23 105.48 -16.00
CA PRO A 53 48.21 104.81 -16.88
C PRO A 53 48.93 103.65 -16.16
N THR A 54 49.12 103.82 -14.86
CA THR A 54 49.61 102.78 -13.96
C THR A 54 48.69 101.57 -13.94
N LYS A 55 47.35 101.73 -13.97
CA LYS A 55 46.41 100.59 -13.97
C LYS A 55 46.46 99.72 -15.23
N LEU A 56 46.58 100.29 -16.44
CA LEU A 56 46.63 99.49 -17.68
C LEU A 56 47.98 98.78 -17.86
N SER A 57 49.09 99.48 -17.59
CA SER A 57 50.42 98.87 -17.57
C SER A 57 50.55 97.82 -16.46
N ALA A 58 49.90 98.05 -15.31
CA ALA A 58 49.81 97.07 -14.24
C ALA A 58 48.95 95.87 -14.62
N ALA A 59 47.86 96.01 -15.38
CA ALA A 59 47.03 94.89 -15.83
C ALA A 59 47.77 93.98 -16.83
N LEU A 60 48.47 94.55 -17.82
CA LEU A 60 49.31 93.80 -18.77
C LEU A 60 50.50 93.14 -18.08
N LYS A 61 51.26 93.88 -17.24
CA LYS A 61 52.32 93.28 -16.41
C LYS A 61 51.77 92.20 -15.49
N LYS A 62 50.56 92.34 -14.95
CA LYS A 62 49.93 91.34 -14.08
C LYS A 62 49.49 90.10 -14.87
N ALA A 63 49.02 90.23 -16.10
CA ALA A 63 48.72 89.10 -16.97
C ALA A 63 49.99 88.33 -17.37
N GLU A 64 51.07 89.05 -17.71
CA GLU A 64 52.38 88.46 -18.01
C GLU A 64 53.01 87.80 -16.77
N LEU A 65 52.92 88.45 -15.61
CA LEU A 65 53.33 87.86 -14.32
C LEU A 65 52.50 86.63 -13.97
N ASN A 66 51.19 86.64 -14.25
CA ASN A 66 50.32 85.49 -14.00
C ASN A 66 50.66 84.32 -14.94
N SER A 67 50.93 84.57 -16.22
CA SER A 67 51.38 83.51 -17.15
C SER A 67 52.72 82.92 -16.71
N ASN A 68 53.68 83.79 -16.36
CA ASN A 68 54.96 83.37 -15.81
C ASN A 68 54.80 82.62 -14.47
N GLN A 69 53.81 82.98 -13.64
CA GLN A 69 53.48 82.25 -12.42
C GLN A 69 52.85 80.90 -12.72
N ILE A 70 51.97 80.79 -13.72
CA ILE A 70 51.36 79.51 -14.14
C ILE A 70 52.43 78.58 -14.68
N ASP A 71 53.36 79.06 -15.51
CA ASP A 71 54.47 78.27 -16.01
C ASP A 71 55.42 77.83 -14.89
N LYS A 72 55.72 78.74 -13.93
CA LYS A 72 56.47 78.39 -12.71
C LYS A 72 55.72 77.40 -11.82
N LEU A 73 54.40 77.47 -11.74
CA LEU A 73 53.58 76.53 -10.97
C LEU A 73 53.51 75.17 -11.66
N LYS A 74 53.43 75.14 -12.99
CA LYS A 74 53.48 73.92 -13.79
C LYS A 74 54.84 73.25 -13.65
N SER A 75 55.93 74.02 -13.76
CA SER A 75 57.28 73.50 -13.53
C SER A 75 57.46 73.00 -12.09
N ARG A 76 56.95 73.73 -11.08
CA ARG A 76 56.96 73.27 -9.67
C ARG A 76 56.10 72.03 -9.46
N SER A 77 54.97 71.90 -10.15
CA SER A 77 54.10 70.72 -10.08
C SER A 77 54.79 69.51 -10.68
N ASP A 78 55.46 69.66 -11.82
CA ASP A 78 56.21 68.57 -12.46
C ASP A 78 57.43 68.19 -11.62
N ASP A 79 58.14 69.16 -11.04
CA ASP A 79 59.22 68.90 -10.07
C ASP A 79 58.69 68.23 -8.80
N LEU A 80 57.51 68.62 -8.32
CA LEU A 80 56.88 67.98 -7.16
C LEU A 80 56.47 66.54 -7.49
N LYS A 81 55.88 66.29 -8.67
CA LYS A 81 55.58 64.93 -9.13
C LYS A 81 56.84 64.08 -9.19
N LYS A 82 57.91 64.58 -9.79
CA LYS A 82 59.21 63.88 -9.81
C LYS A 82 59.75 63.63 -8.41
N LYS A 83 59.63 64.60 -7.49
CA LYS A 83 60.03 64.42 -6.08
C LYS A 83 59.17 63.40 -5.36
N VAL A 84 57.87 63.35 -5.61
CA VAL A 84 56.94 62.38 -5.04
C VAL A 84 57.22 60.99 -5.59
N GLU A 85 57.41 60.83 -6.90
CA GLU A 85 57.80 59.55 -7.51
C GLU A 85 59.17 59.08 -7.01
N ALA A 86 60.15 59.98 -6.93
CA ALA A 86 61.46 59.66 -6.36
C ALA A 86 61.37 59.29 -4.88
N PHE A 87 60.52 59.96 -4.10
CA PHE A 87 60.28 59.62 -2.70
C PHE A 87 59.59 58.26 -2.57
N LEU A 88 58.53 58.01 -3.32
CA LEU A 88 57.83 56.73 -3.36
C LEU A 88 58.79 55.59 -3.72
N ASN A 89 59.55 55.75 -4.81
CA ASN A 89 60.56 54.76 -5.23
C ASN A 89 61.66 54.56 -4.18
N LYS A 90 62.07 55.62 -3.48
CA LYS A 90 63.05 55.52 -2.38
C LYS A 90 62.46 54.83 -1.14
N THR A 91 61.17 55.01 -0.86
CA THR A 91 60.47 54.37 0.27
C THR A 91 59.94 52.98 -0.04
N GLU A 92 59.82 52.60 -1.32
CA GLU A 92 59.28 51.30 -1.74
C GLU A 92 60.06 50.09 -1.19
N PRO A 93 61.41 50.10 -1.11
CA PRO A 93 62.14 49.02 -0.46
C PRO A 93 61.82 48.89 1.04
N LEU A 94 61.65 50.02 1.73
CA LEU A 94 61.28 50.03 3.16
C LEU A 94 59.84 49.54 3.35
N ARG A 95 58.91 49.96 2.48
CA ARG A 95 57.52 49.48 2.48
C ARG A 95 57.46 47.97 2.26
N CYS A 96 58.15 47.46 1.23
CA CYS A 96 58.25 46.03 0.97
C CYS A 96 58.81 45.26 2.17
N GLU A 97 59.82 45.80 2.85
CA GLU A 97 60.39 45.18 4.06
C GLU A 97 59.42 45.20 5.25
N ILE A 98 58.67 46.29 5.43
CA ILE A 98 57.63 46.40 6.45
C ILE A 98 56.47 45.43 6.16
N ASP A 99 56.02 45.32 4.92
CA ASP A 99 54.97 44.39 4.50
C ASP A 99 55.39 42.93 4.72
N LYS A 100 56.65 42.58 4.43
CA LYS A 100 57.22 41.26 4.78
C LYS A 100 57.19 41.01 6.28
N ARG A 101 57.51 42.01 7.11
CA ARG A 101 57.46 41.89 8.57
C ARG A 101 56.03 41.76 9.08
N PHE A 102 55.07 42.52 8.55
CA PHE A 102 53.65 42.35 8.91
C PHE A 102 53.11 40.99 8.48
N ALA A 103 53.47 40.50 7.29
CA ALA A 103 53.12 39.14 6.87
C ALA A 103 53.71 38.07 7.81
N ALA A 104 54.97 38.25 8.26
CA ALA A 104 55.59 37.36 9.23
C ALA A 104 54.91 37.42 10.60
N ILE A 105 54.56 38.63 11.08
CA ILE A 105 53.81 38.83 12.33
C ILE A 105 52.45 38.15 12.25
N ASN A 106 51.67 38.38 11.18
CA ASN A 106 50.38 37.73 10.98
C ASN A 106 50.51 36.20 11.00
N LYS A 107 51.54 35.66 10.34
CA LYS A 107 51.80 34.20 10.36
C LYS A 107 52.16 33.69 11.76
N LEU A 108 52.93 34.45 12.54
CA LEU A 108 53.22 34.09 13.94
C LEU A 108 51.96 34.17 14.81
N GLU A 109 51.10 35.15 14.59
CA GLU A 109 49.80 35.26 15.28
C GLU A 109 48.89 34.06 14.96
N GLU A 110 48.82 33.63 13.70
CA GLU A 110 48.10 32.42 13.30
C GLU A 110 48.63 31.16 14.01
N VAL A 111 49.96 30.98 14.05
CA VAL A 111 50.60 29.88 14.78
C VAL A 111 50.31 29.96 16.27
N LEU A 112 50.27 31.16 16.84
CA LEU A 112 49.98 31.37 18.24
C LEU A 112 48.53 31.00 18.57
N VAL A 113 47.55 31.40 17.75
CA VAL A 113 46.14 30.97 17.87
C VAL A 113 46.03 29.45 17.73
N TYR A 114 46.79 28.86 16.81
CA TYR A 114 46.85 27.40 16.64
C TYR A 114 47.35 26.72 17.92
N LEU A 115 48.47 27.13 18.51
CA LEU A 115 49.02 26.53 19.73
C LEU A 115 48.13 26.77 20.96
N ARG A 116 47.55 27.96 21.11
CA ARG A 116 46.58 28.27 22.17
C ARG A 116 45.36 27.36 22.13
N SER A 117 44.98 26.83 20.96
CA SER A 117 43.88 25.86 20.88
C SER A 117 44.21 24.54 21.59
N PHE A 118 45.45 24.05 21.52
CA PHE A 118 45.90 22.86 22.24
C PHE A 118 45.99 23.12 23.74
N GLU A 119 46.53 24.29 24.13
CA GLU A 119 46.57 24.72 25.53
C GLU A 119 45.16 24.78 26.13
N LYS A 120 44.17 25.33 25.40
CA LYS A 120 42.77 25.36 25.85
C LYS A 120 42.18 23.95 26.04
N ILE A 121 42.46 23.00 25.14
CA ILE A 121 41.98 21.61 25.28
C ILE A 121 42.59 20.94 26.51
N ASP A 122 43.90 21.12 26.71
CA ASP A 122 44.59 20.58 27.88
C ASP A 122 44.10 21.23 29.17
N ASP A 123 43.85 22.55 29.17
CA ASP A 123 43.29 23.26 30.33
C ASP A 123 41.87 22.79 30.67
N LEU A 124 40.99 22.63 29.68
CA LEU A 124 39.66 22.04 29.87
C LEU A 124 39.76 20.63 30.47
N SER A 125 40.68 19.80 29.98
CA SER A 125 40.95 18.47 30.52
C SER A 125 41.48 18.52 31.96
N ARG A 126 42.38 19.46 32.29
CA ARG A 126 42.88 19.65 33.66
C ARG A 126 41.76 20.09 34.60
N GLN A 127 40.90 21.02 34.19
CA GLN A 127 39.74 21.46 34.97
C GLN A 127 38.76 20.30 35.22
N MET A 128 38.50 19.46 34.22
CA MET A 128 37.67 18.26 34.39
C MET A 128 38.28 17.24 35.37
N LYS A 129 39.60 17.02 35.34
CA LYS A 129 40.27 16.12 36.31
C LYS A 129 40.16 16.61 37.75
N GLN A 130 40.11 17.92 37.95
CA GLN A 130 40.07 18.55 39.27
C GLN A 130 38.64 18.72 39.81
N SER A 131 37.63 18.76 38.93
CA SER A 131 36.24 18.94 39.34
C SER A 131 35.60 17.62 39.80
N ASN A 132 34.91 17.68 40.94
CA ASN A 132 34.05 16.59 41.40
C ASN A 132 32.57 16.80 41.02
N ASP A 133 32.20 18.00 40.57
CA ASP A 133 30.83 18.38 40.22
C ASP A 133 30.46 17.92 38.80
N GLU A 134 29.38 17.15 38.71
CA GLU A 134 28.86 16.56 37.47
C GLU A 134 28.37 17.61 36.50
N GLU A 135 27.71 18.66 36.98
CA GLU A 135 27.20 19.71 36.12
C GLU A 135 28.35 20.47 35.46
N GLN A 136 29.35 20.85 36.26
CA GLN A 136 30.54 21.53 35.76
C GLN A 136 31.31 20.68 34.74
N MET A 137 31.50 19.39 35.00
CA MET A 137 32.18 18.52 34.03
C MET A 137 31.41 18.38 32.71
N VAL A 138 30.08 18.29 32.74
CA VAL A 138 29.24 18.22 31.53
C VAL A 138 29.30 19.53 30.74
N LEU A 139 29.34 20.68 31.43
CA LEU A 139 29.53 21.98 30.79
C LEU A 139 30.90 22.10 30.11
N LEU A 140 31.97 21.70 30.80
CA LEU A 140 33.32 21.65 30.20
C LEU A 140 33.35 20.70 28.99
N TYR A 141 32.61 19.60 29.04
CA TYR A 141 32.53 18.64 27.94
C TYR A 141 31.79 19.21 26.75
N SER A 142 30.72 19.97 26.99
CA SER A 142 30.02 20.70 25.93
C SER A 142 30.92 21.69 25.20
N GLU A 143 31.91 22.29 25.90
CA GLU A 143 32.90 23.18 25.29
C GLU A 143 33.90 22.41 24.41
N LEU A 144 34.40 21.25 24.87
CA LEU A 144 35.20 20.35 24.03
C LEU A 144 34.43 19.90 22.78
N ARG A 145 33.14 19.58 22.93
CA ARG A 145 32.27 19.21 21.81
C ARG A 145 32.10 20.35 20.80
N LYS A 146 31.92 21.59 21.26
CA LYS A 146 31.91 22.77 20.37
C LYS A 146 33.23 22.93 19.63
N MET A 147 34.36 22.69 20.29
CA MET A 147 35.67 22.71 19.65
C MET A 147 35.80 21.61 18.58
N CYS A 148 35.23 20.42 18.79
CA CYS A 148 35.13 19.37 17.77
C CYS A 148 34.36 19.85 16.52
N SER A 149 33.27 20.60 16.68
CA SER A 149 32.52 21.17 15.55
C SER A 149 33.30 22.27 14.82
N MET A 150 34.07 23.07 15.56
CA MET A 150 34.91 24.14 15.00
C MET A 150 36.12 23.60 14.22
N TYR A 151 36.74 22.52 14.70
CA TYR A 151 37.95 21.95 14.12
C TYR A 151 37.66 20.66 13.37
N GLN A 152 37.42 20.75 12.06
CA GLN A 152 37.01 19.58 11.28
C GLN A 152 38.16 18.76 10.64
N LYS A 153 39.32 19.40 10.35
CA LYS A 153 40.44 18.75 9.65
C LYS A 153 41.80 19.09 10.29
N GLY A 154 42.78 18.22 10.10
CA GLY A 154 44.17 18.38 10.58
C GLY A 154 44.39 17.97 12.04
N HIS A 155 45.59 18.24 12.57
CA HIS A 155 46.00 17.75 13.90
C HIS A 155 45.13 18.27 15.06
N ARG A 156 44.62 19.51 14.97
CA ARG A 156 43.68 20.06 15.96
C ARG A 156 42.41 19.21 16.05
N ALA A 157 41.87 18.80 14.91
CA ALA A 157 40.66 17.98 14.87
C ALA A 157 40.90 16.61 15.51
N SER A 158 42.00 15.94 15.15
CA SER A 158 42.38 14.66 15.76
C SER A 158 42.56 14.77 17.28
N TYR A 159 43.30 15.79 17.74
CA TYR A 159 43.58 15.97 19.17
C TYR A 159 42.33 16.27 20.00
N VAL A 160 41.44 17.16 19.51
CA VAL A 160 40.16 17.44 20.20
C VAL A 160 39.27 16.21 20.21
N LYS A 161 39.22 15.44 19.10
CA LYS A 161 38.42 14.21 19.01
C LYS A 161 38.91 13.15 19.99
N GLU A 162 40.22 12.92 20.09
CA GLU A 162 40.80 11.99 21.07
C GLU A 162 40.44 12.37 22.51
N TYR A 163 40.61 13.64 22.88
CA TYR A 163 40.25 14.11 24.22
C TYR A 163 38.74 14.08 24.47
N THR A 164 37.93 14.40 23.48
CA THR A 164 36.46 14.33 23.56
C THR A 164 36.02 12.88 23.78
N HIS A 165 36.58 11.92 23.04
CA HIS A 165 36.26 10.50 23.20
C HIS A 165 36.73 9.97 24.56
N TYR A 166 37.94 10.34 25.00
CA TYR A 166 38.46 10.00 26.33
C TYR A 166 37.51 10.47 27.43
N TRP A 167 37.14 11.75 27.42
CA TRP A 167 36.25 12.33 28.42
C TRP A 167 34.81 11.83 28.32
N HIS A 168 34.33 11.51 27.12
CA HIS A 168 33.05 10.85 26.93
C HIS A 168 33.00 9.54 27.73
N ASN A 169 33.99 8.66 27.55
CA ASN A 169 34.03 7.37 28.24
C ASN A 169 34.11 7.54 29.76
N VAL A 170 34.94 8.47 30.27
CA VAL A 170 35.06 8.76 31.70
C VAL A 170 33.73 9.26 32.28
N LEU A 171 33.09 10.24 31.63
CA LEU A 171 31.82 10.81 32.10
C LEU A 171 30.69 9.81 31.99
N LYS A 172 30.61 9.07 30.89
CA LYS A 172 29.62 8.02 30.69
C LYS A 172 29.70 6.97 31.79
N ASP A 173 30.89 6.48 32.13
CA ASP A 173 31.05 5.50 33.20
C ASP A 173 30.66 6.05 34.58
N LYS A 174 31.07 7.30 34.89
CA LYS A 174 30.73 7.97 36.16
C LYS A 174 29.23 8.21 36.29
N LEU A 175 28.62 8.87 35.30
CA LEU A 175 27.20 9.20 35.28
C LEU A 175 26.34 7.95 35.23
N THR A 176 26.74 6.91 34.48
CA THR A 176 26.00 5.63 34.43
C THR A 176 25.96 4.96 35.80
N LYS A 177 27.07 4.94 36.56
CA LYS A 177 27.10 4.36 37.91
C LYS A 177 26.16 5.11 38.85
N HIS A 178 26.22 6.44 38.86
CA HIS A 178 25.33 7.25 39.70
C HIS A 178 23.86 7.11 39.29
N TYR A 179 23.59 7.03 37.98
CA TYR A 179 22.25 6.77 37.46
C TYR A 179 21.73 5.40 37.93
N GLU A 180 22.56 4.35 37.85
CA GLU A 180 22.22 3.01 38.36
C GLU A 180 21.91 3.01 39.87
N ASP A 181 22.63 3.82 40.67
CA ASP A 181 22.34 3.95 42.11
C ASP A 181 21.01 4.68 42.38
N VAL A 182 20.67 5.69 41.58
CA VAL A 182 19.35 6.34 41.62
C VAL A 182 18.25 5.36 41.18
N LEU A 183 18.49 4.56 40.13
CA LEU A 183 17.55 3.53 39.68
C LEU A 183 17.27 2.48 40.77
N LYS A 184 18.28 2.09 41.57
CA LYS A 184 18.07 1.21 42.73
C LYS A 184 17.15 1.84 43.77
N GLN A 185 17.30 3.13 44.05
CA GLN A 185 16.43 3.88 44.98
C GLN A 185 14.99 3.98 44.46
N LEU A 186 14.83 4.12 43.14
CA LEU A 186 13.54 4.09 42.46
C LEU A 186 12.95 2.67 42.34
N LYS A 187 13.66 1.63 42.80
CA LYS A 187 13.29 0.22 42.64
C LYS A 187 13.10 -0.18 41.17
N TRP A 188 13.88 0.40 40.27
CA TRP A 188 13.89 0.02 38.86
C TRP A 188 14.71 -1.26 38.63
N PRO A 189 14.26 -2.19 37.76
CA PRO A 189 12.96 -2.22 37.08
C PRO A 189 11.82 -2.61 38.03
N PHE A 190 10.64 -2.03 37.79
CA PHE A 190 9.44 -2.23 38.60
C PHE A 190 8.94 -3.67 38.52
N SER A 191 8.49 -4.20 39.67
CA SER A 191 7.93 -5.56 39.76
C SER A 191 6.42 -5.63 39.43
N ALA A 192 5.72 -4.49 39.44
CA ALA A 192 4.27 -4.36 39.23
C ALA A 192 3.97 -3.03 38.51
N PRO A 193 2.73 -2.80 38.00
CA PRO A 193 2.32 -1.51 37.46
C PRO A 193 2.57 -0.41 38.49
N ALA A 194 2.85 0.81 38.02
CA ALA A 194 3.16 1.96 38.86
C ALA A 194 1.91 2.47 39.62
N GLU A 195 1.39 1.66 40.53
CA GLU A 195 0.50 2.09 41.60
C GLU A 195 1.23 1.93 42.94
N THR A 196 1.10 2.94 43.80
CA THR A 196 1.49 2.97 45.22
C THR A 196 2.94 3.32 45.58
N SER A 197 3.35 4.55 45.27
CA SER A 197 3.96 5.54 46.20
C SER A 197 4.87 6.51 45.42
N PRO A 198 4.65 7.83 45.47
CA PRO A 198 5.50 8.77 44.74
C PRO A 198 6.94 8.69 45.25
N ALA A 199 7.89 8.49 44.33
CA ALA A 199 9.30 8.50 44.66
C ALA A 199 9.69 9.83 45.35
N PRO A 200 10.63 9.82 46.30
CA PRO A 200 11.04 11.04 47.00
C PRO A 200 11.44 12.14 46.01
N LYS A 201 10.95 13.37 46.21
CA LYS A 201 11.19 14.50 45.31
C LYS A 201 12.68 14.71 45.03
N GLU A 202 13.53 14.54 46.04
CA GLU A 202 14.99 14.68 45.90
C GLU A 202 15.59 13.63 44.94
N VAL A 203 15.15 12.38 45.02
CA VAL A 203 15.61 11.30 44.14
C VAL A 203 15.18 11.56 42.70
N MET A 204 13.96 12.07 42.49
CA MET A 204 13.47 12.44 41.17
C MET A 204 14.19 13.66 40.58
N VAL A 205 14.57 14.64 41.39
CA VAL A 205 15.40 15.77 40.94
C VAL A 205 16.76 15.27 40.49
N LYS A 206 17.42 14.41 41.28
CA LYS A 206 18.70 13.78 40.90
C LYS A 206 18.58 12.95 39.63
N PHE A 207 17.50 12.15 39.50
CA PHE A 207 17.20 11.39 38.29
C PHE A 207 17.11 12.31 37.06
N ASN A 208 16.30 13.37 37.13
CA ASN A 208 16.12 14.29 36.02
C ASN A 208 17.43 15.00 35.62
N SER A 209 18.25 15.42 36.61
CA SER A 209 19.56 16.03 36.34
C SER A 209 20.50 15.06 35.64
N LEU A 210 20.61 13.82 36.13
CA LEU A 210 21.47 12.81 35.50
C LEU A 210 20.95 12.40 34.11
N THR A 211 19.63 12.29 33.90
CA THR A 211 19.05 12.05 32.56
C THR A 211 19.43 13.17 31.59
N LYS A 212 19.34 14.44 32.03
CA LYS A 212 19.78 15.59 31.25
C LYS A 212 21.27 15.48 30.90
N TYR A 213 22.12 15.14 31.87
CA TYR A 213 23.56 15.01 31.65
C TYR A 213 23.89 13.90 30.65
N LEU A 214 23.24 12.74 30.75
CA LEU A 214 23.40 11.61 29.83
C LEU A 214 23.02 11.98 28.38
N PHE A 215 21.99 12.79 28.16
CA PHE A 215 21.68 13.32 26.83
C PHE A 215 22.75 14.28 26.30
N LEU A 216 23.27 15.17 27.15
CA LEU A 216 24.26 16.17 26.73
C LEU A 216 25.61 15.58 26.34
N ILE A 217 26.00 14.46 26.97
CA ILE A 217 27.27 13.78 26.67
C ILE A 217 27.19 12.79 25.50
N GLU A 218 26.03 12.65 24.86
CA GLU A 218 25.84 11.73 23.74
C GLU A 218 26.76 12.09 22.55
N GLU A 219 27.55 11.13 22.07
CA GLU A 219 28.51 11.33 20.99
C GLU A 219 27.79 11.54 19.63
N PRO A 220 28.28 12.46 18.77
CA PRO A 220 27.83 12.59 17.39
C PRO A 220 28.11 11.32 16.54
N GLU A 221 27.24 11.06 15.56
CA GLU A 221 27.25 9.87 14.71
C GLU A 221 28.57 9.66 13.94
N ASP A 222 29.28 10.73 13.57
CA ASP A 222 30.54 10.70 12.81
C ASP A 222 31.74 10.05 13.54
N LEU A 223 31.61 9.74 14.84
CA LEU A 223 32.67 9.15 15.67
C LEU A 223 32.46 7.66 15.98
N VAL A 224 31.28 7.11 15.65
CA VAL A 224 30.96 5.69 15.89
C VAL A 224 31.20 4.95 14.57
N ASN A 225 32.36 4.27 14.45
CA ASN A 225 32.58 3.33 13.36
C ASN A 225 31.42 2.32 13.32
N SER A 226 30.64 2.36 12.25
CA SER A 226 29.58 1.42 11.93
C SER A 226 30.20 0.05 11.64
N ASN A 227 30.56 -0.67 12.69
CA ASN A 227 30.97 -2.06 12.58
C ASN A 227 29.74 -2.90 12.24
N VAL A 228 29.63 -3.27 10.97
CA VAL A 228 28.98 -4.46 10.39
C VAL A 228 28.13 -5.26 11.38
N THR A 229 26.82 -5.01 11.41
CA THR A 229 25.76 -6.00 11.69
C THR A 229 24.41 -5.38 11.32
N ASP A 230 24.24 -5.11 10.03
CA ASP A 230 23.09 -4.40 9.46
C ASP A 230 22.14 -5.38 8.74
N GLU A 231 21.72 -6.44 9.44
CA GLU A 231 20.77 -7.43 8.90
C GLU A 231 19.38 -7.33 9.55
N LEU A 232 19.16 -6.39 10.47
CA LEU A 232 17.90 -6.25 11.23
C LEU A 232 17.29 -4.84 11.20
N GLY A 233 17.76 -3.94 10.33
CA GLY A 233 17.08 -2.69 10.01
C GLY A 233 16.95 -1.68 11.17
N GLN A 234 17.81 -1.74 12.18
CA GLN A 234 17.87 -0.70 13.22
C GLN A 234 18.99 0.30 12.89
N GLU A 235 18.64 1.29 12.06
CA GLU A 235 19.39 2.53 11.97
C GLU A 235 19.44 3.18 13.37
N LYS A 236 20.65 3.22 13.94
CA LYS A 236 21.03 3.82 15.22
C LYS A 236 20.52 3.10 16.50
N GLY A 237 21.47 2.73 17.36
CA GLY A 237 21.17 2.22 18.70
C GLY A 237 20.48 3.27 19.59
N PRO A 238 19.77 2.85 20.65
CA PRO A 238 18.99 3.75 21.49
C PRO A 238 19.87 4.78 22.20
N CYS A 239 19.29 5.93 22.57
CA CYS A 239 20.01 7.00 23.25
C CYS A 239 20.58 6.54 24.60
N LEU A 240 21.62 7.24 25.08
CA LEU A 240 22.37 6.82 26.26
C LEU A 240 21.49 6.61 27.53
N PRO A 241 20.55 7.51 27.89
CA PRO A 241 19.64 7.26 29.02
C PRO A 241 18.83 5.97 28.87
N VAL A 242 18.30 5.72 27.67
CA VAL A 242 17.50 4.52 27.37
C VAL A 242 18.36 3.25 27.45
N ARG A 243 19.60 3.29 26.96
CA ARG A 243 20.56 2.17 27.09
C ARG A 243 20.79 1.77 28.54
N VAL A 244 20.93 2.74 29.44
CA VAL A 244 21.13 2.48 30.87
C VAL A 244 19.85 1.90 31.49
N LEU A 245 18.67 2.43 31.13
CA LEU A 245 17.37 1.92 31.60
C LEU A 245 17.10 0.48 31.17
N LEU A 246 17.52 0.11 29.95
CA LEU A 246 17.37 -1.25 29.41
C LEU A 246 18.33 -2.27 30.05
N ARG A 247 19.49 -1.84 30.55
CA ARG A 247 20.55 -2.76 31.03
C ARG A 247 20.07 -3.75 32.11
N PRO A 248 19.34 -3.36 33.17
CA PRO A 248 18.83 -4.31 34.16
C PRO A 248 17.78 -5.27 33.59
N LEU A 249 16.93 -4.81 32.66
CA LEU A 249 15.93 -5.63 31.98
C LEU A 249 16.61 -6.65 31.06
N LYS A 250 17.62 -6.25 30.30
CA LYS A 250 18.45 -7.15 29.47
C LYS A 250 19.11 -8.25 30.31
N LYS A 251 19.69 -7.89 31.47
CA LYS A 251 20.28 -8.88 32.40
C LYS A 251 19.23 -9.86 32.92
N ARG A 252 18.04 -9.38 33.33
CA ARG A 252 16.94 -10.24 33.77
C ARG A 252 16.47 -11.15 32.63
N PHE A 253 16.33 -10.63 31.42
CA PHE A 253 15.91 -11.39 30.25
C PHE A 253 16.88 -12.53 29.95
N GLN A 254 18.17 -12.22 29.86
CA GLN A 254 19.22 -13.21 29.67
C GLN A 254 19.20 -14.26 30.78
N PHE A 255 19.10 -13.84 32.04
CA PHE A 255 19.08 -14.76 33.17
C PHE A 255 17.91 -15.75 33.14
N HIS A 256 16.71 -15.35 32.71
CA HIS A 256 15.53 -16.21 32.71
C HIS A 256 15.36 -17.00 31.41
N PHE A 257 15.65 -16.39 30.26
CA PHE A 257 15.29 -16.93 28.95
C PHE A 257 16.49 -17.43 28.14
N THR A 258 17.71 -17.35 28.68
CA THR A 258 18.91 -17.93 28.06
C THR A 258 19.58 -18.95 28.98
N GLY A 259 20.26 -19.94 28.39
CA GLY A 259 20.94 -21.01 29.13
C GLY A 259 20.07 -22.25 29.39
N SER A 260 20.37 -22.99 30.46
CA SER A 260 19.80 -24.31 30.80
C SER A 260 18.65 -24.29 31.81
N ARG A 261 18.07 -23.12 32.08
CA ARG A 261 16.98 -22.99 33.05
C ARG A 261 15.67 -23.53 32.51
N GLN A 262 14.79 -23.95 33.41
CA GLN A 262 13.42 -24.35 33.04
C GLN A 262 12.69 -23.27 32.26
N THR A 263 12.88 -21.99 32.60
CA THR A 263 12.27 -20.83 31.93
C THR A 263 12.83 -20.53 30.54
N ALA A 264 13.93 -21.18 30.12
CA ALA A 264 14.54 -21.00 28.79
C ALA A 264 14.08 -22.05 27.78
N ARG A 265 12.95 -22.72 28.06
CA ARG A 265 12.31 -23.70 27.18
C ARG A 265 12.06 -23.12 25.79
N ILE A 266 12.55 -23.84 24.79
CA ILE A 266 12.41 -23.46 23.38
C ILE A 266 11.01 -23.76 22.85
N ASP A 267 10.28 -24.70 23.45
CA ASP A 267 8.92 -25.08 23.05
C ASP A 267 7.83 -24.18 23.67
N ARG A 268 8.23 -23.21 24.51
CA ARG A 268 7.33 -22.27 25.20
C ARG A 268 7.71 -20.82 24.91
N PRO A 269 7.68 -20.38 23.64
CA PRO A 269 8.05 -19.01 23.26
C PRO A 269 7.14 -17.95 23.90
N GLU A 270 5.91 -18.30 24.26
CA GLU A 270 4.96 -17.42 24.92
C GLU A 270 5.51 -16.80 26.22
N TRP A 271 6.44 -17.47 26.91
CA TRP A 271 6.98 -16.98 28.18
C TRP A 271 7.83 -15.72 28.02
N PHE A 272 8.76 -15.71 27.07
CA PHE A 272 9.61 -14.53 26.87
C PHE A 272 8.85 -13.41 26.13
N LEU A 273 7.91 -13.78 25.25
CA LEU A 273 7.04 -12.84 24.55
C LEU A 273 6.11 -12.10 25.52
N THR A 274 5.37 -12.83 26.35
CA THR A 274 4.47 -12.27 27.37
C THR A 274 5.24 -11.43 28.39
N GLN A 275 6.42 -11.87 28.81
CA GLN A 275 7.24 -11.12 29.75
C GLN A 275 7.72 -9.78 29.16
N THR A 276 8.04 -9.76 27.85
CA THR A 276 8.43 -8.55 27.13
C THR A 276 7.27 -7.57 27.06
N LEU A 277 6.06 -8.02 26.70
CA LEU A 277 4.84 -7.19 26.71
C LEU A 277 4.56 -6.61 28.10
N THR A 278 4.69 -7.44 29.14
CA THR A 278 4.52 -7.02 30.53
C THR A 278 5.50 -5.91 30.91
N TRP A 279 6.77 -6.04 30.52
CA TRP A 279 7.76 -5.00 30.80
C TRP A 279 7.48 -3.70 30.04
N ILE A 280 7.05 -3.78 28.78
CA ILE A 280 6.63 -2.60 28.01
C ILE A 280 5.47 -1.90 28.74
N LYS A 281 4.41 -2.63 29.08
CA LYS A 281 3.24 -2.11 29.81
C LYS A 281 3.63 -1.42 31.12
N HIS A 282 4.48 -2.05 31.94
CA HIS A 282 4.84 -1.53 33.26
C HIS A 282 5.79 -0.33 33.24
N HIS A 283 6.65 -0.20 32.21
CA HIS A 283 7.77 0.76 32.24
C HIS A 283 7.62 1.94 31.28
N GLN A 284 6.91 1.77 30.14
CA GLN A 284 6.84 2.82 29.11
C GLN A 284 6.21 4.13 29.64
N GLY A 285 5.26 4.04 30.57
CA GLY A 285 4.62 5.21 31.17
C GLY A 285 5.59 6.08 31.97
N PHE A 286 6.55 5.44 32.66
CA PHE A 286 7.61 6.14 33.39
C PHE A 286 8.56 6.87 32.43
N VAL A 287 8.99 6.20 31.36
CA VAL A 287 9.84 6.80 30.31
C VAL A 287 9.14 7.98 29.65
N LYS A 288 7.85 7.83 29.32
CA LYS A 288 7.00 8.89 28.75
C LYS A 288 6.86 10.11 29.67
N THR A 289 6.79 9.90 30.97
CA THR A 289 6.52 10.98 31.95
C THR A 289 7.79 11.67 32.43
N HIS A 290 8.91 10.95 32.53
CA HIS A 290 10.12 11.45 33.18
C HIS A 290 11.33 11.58 32.25
N VAL A 291 11.42 10.81 31.16
CA VAL A 291 12.59 10.82 30.26
C VAL A 291 12.31 11.64 29.00
N GLN A 292 11.19 11.36 28.30
CA GLN A 292 10.83 12.07 27.08
C GLN A 292 10.76 13.60 27.25
N PRO A 293 10.13 14.16 28.32
CA PRO A 293 10.05 15.61 28.48
C PRO A 293 11.42 16.29 28.68
N ILE A 294 12.45 15.54 29.10
CA ILE A 294 13.81 16.08 29.21
C ILE A 294 14.44 16.20 27.82
N ALA A 295 14.25 15.20 26.95
CA ALA A 295 14.68 15.29 25.55
C ALA A 295 13.97 16.44 24.83
N ASP A 296 12.66 16.60 25.06
CA ASP A 296 11.85 17.68 24.47
C ASP A 296 12.35 19.06 24.93
N LYS A 297 12.68 19.22 26.22
CA LYS A 297 13.28 20.45 26.78
C LYS A 297 14.67 20.78 26.24
N LEU A 298 15.42 19.76 25.82
CA LEU A 298 16.73 19.92 25.17
C LEU A 298 16.59 20.11 23.65
N GLU A 299 15.36 20.21 23.13
CA GLU A 299 15.04 20.37 21.70
C GLU A 299 15.57 19.23 20.81
N LEU A 300 15.74 18.02 21.38
CA LEU A 300 16.21 16.83 20.68
C LEU A 300 15.08 16.17 19.89
N LYS A 301 14.62 16.83 18.82
CA LYS A 301 13.46 16.39 18.00
C LYS A 301 13.59 14.98 17.40
N HIS A 302 14.81 14.49 17.24
CA HIS A 302 15.09 13.17 16.68
C HIS A 302 14.99 12.03 17.72
N VAL A 303 14.99 12.35 19.01
CA VAL A 303 14.98 11.36 20.10
C VAL A 303 13.55 11.04 20.50
N ARG A 304 13.15 9.79 20.27
CA ARG A 304 11.85 9.25 20.71
C ARG A 304 12.12 8.19 21.76
N ALA A 305 12.47 8.63 22.98
CA ALA A 305 12.92 7.78 24.07
C ALA A 305 11.95 6.64 24.40
N VAL A 306 10.64 6.86 24.27
CA VAL A 306 9.62 5.81 24.48
C VAL A 306 9.70 4.73 23.41
N ASP A 307 9.80 5.13 22.13
CA ASP A 307 9.89 4.20 21.00
C ASP A 307 11.22 3.44 21.06
N GLU A 308 12.33 4.12 21.34
CA GLU A 308 13.66 3.52 21.49
C GLU A 308 13.71 2.51 22.65
N PHE A 309 13.05 2.82 23.77
CA PHE A 309 12.96 1.90 24.90
C PHE A 309 12.16 0.65 24.55
N ASN A 310 10.99 0.82 23.91
CA ASN A 310 10.16 -0.29 23.47
C ASN A 310 10.89 -1.14 22.43
N ALA A 311 11.52 -0.53 21.42
CA ALA A 311 12.33 -1.19 20.41
C ALA A 311 13.49 -2.00 21.03
N GLY A 312 14.13 -1.49 22.08
CA GLY A 312 15.18 -2.21 22.80
C GLY A 312 14.69 -3.46 23.52
N LEU A 313 13.47 -3.47 24.07
CA LEU A 313 12.87 -4.67 24.66
C LEU A 313 12.42 -5.67 23.60
N ILE A 314 11.84 -5.19 22.51
CA ILE A 314 11.40 -6.02 21.38
C ILE A 314 12.61 -6.69 20.71
N ALA A 315 13.74 -5.98 20.60
CA ALA A 315 14.98 -6.56 20.08
C ALA A 315 15.47 -7.76 20.90
N LEU A 316 15.28 -7.77 22.23
CA LEU A 316 15.61 -8.94 23.06
C LEU A 316 14.73 -10.15 22.74
N ALA A 317 13.43 -9.91 22.56
CA ALA A 317 12.50 -10.95 22.15
C ALA A 317 12.81 -11.47 20.74
N ALA A 318 13.11 -10.58 19.80
CA ALA A 318 13.49 -10.92 18.43
C ALA A 318 14.80 -11.73 18.36
N GLU A 319 15.84 -11.31 19.09
CA GLU A 319 17.11 -12.04 19.19
C GLU A 319 16.91 -13.46 19.75
N ARG A 320 16.06 -13.58 20.79
CA ARG A 320 15.73 -14.88 21.36
C ARG A 320 14.92 -15.74 20.40
N LEU A 321 13.88 -15.18 19.77
CA LEU A 321 13.06 -15.89 18.78
C LEU A 321 13.93 -16.40 17.63
N HIS A 322 14.83 -15.57 17.10
CA HIS A 322 15.76 -15.96 16.05
C HIS A 322 16.59 -17.19 16.46
N THR A 323 17.12 -17.18 17.68
CA THR A 323 17.87 -18.32 18.24
C THR A 323 16.98 -19.56 18.38
N VAL A 324 15.75 -19.42 18.86
CA VAL A 324 14.80 -20.53 19.03
C VAL A 324 14.44 -21.16 17.68
N LEU A 325 14.12 -20.35 16.67
CA LEU A 325 13.79 -20.84 15.33
C LEU A 325 15.00 -21.51 14.65
N ALA A 326 16.21 -20.97 14.83
CA ALA A 326 17.43 -21.62 14.36
C ALA A 326 17.69 -22.98 15.06
N LEU A 327 17.31 -23.11 16.34
CA LEU A 327 17.36 -24.39 17.03
C LEU A 327 16.38 -25.39 16.43
N TYR A 328 15.17 -24.99 16.06
CA TYR A 328 14.23 -25.88 15.37
C TYR A 328 14.80 -26.41 14.04
N HIS A 329 15.55 -25.59 13.29
CA HIS A 329 16.22 -26.05 12.06
C HIS A 329 17.30 -27.11 12.32
N THR A 330 18.04 -26.99 13.43
CA THR A 330 19.19 -27.87 13.71
C THR A 330 18.84 -29.11 14.55
N GLN A 331 17.78 -29.03 15.35
CA GLN A 331 17.41 -30.04 16.35
C GLN A 331 16.57 -31.21 15.84
N SER A 332 16.20 -31.28 14.55
CA SER A 332 15.63 -32.51 13.96
C SER A 332 16.50 -33.75 14.16
N SER A 333 17.77 -33.59 14.57
CA SER A 333 18.75 -34.66 14.79
C SER A 333 18.98 -35.04 16.26
N LYS A 334 18.50 -34.27 17.26
CA LYS A 334 18.90 -34.45 18.69
C LYS A 334 17.79 -34.94 19.63
N GLY A 335 16.54 -35.06 19.18
CA GLY A 335 15.46 -35.76 19.90
C GLY A 335 14.90 -35.07 21.16
N GLU A 336 15.21 -33.80 21.44
CA GLU A 336 14.63 -33.06 22.57
C GLU A 336 13.18 -32.58 22.33
N ILE A 337 12.77 -32.40 21.06
CA ILE A 337 11.40 -32.04 20.67
C ILE A 337 10.78 -33.20 19.90
N VAL A 338 9.60 -33.66 20.33
CA VAL A 338 8.87 -34.79 19.72
C VAL A 338 8.32 -34.42 18.34
N ASP A 339 7.77 -33.21 18.19
CA ASP A 339 7.26 -32.68 16.92
C ASP A 339 7.79 -31.25 16.70
N VAL A 340 8.82 -31.15 15.87
CA VAL A 340 9.49 -29.87 15.54
C VAL A 340 8.56 -28.97 14.72
N ASP A 341 7.70 -29.54 13.87
CA ASP A 341 6.78 -28.75 13.03
C ASP A 341 5.68 -28.13 13.89
N ALA A 342 5.18 -28.87 14.89
CA ALA A 342 4.18 -28.35 15.82
C ALA A 342 4.75 -27.24 16.71
N ALA A 343 5.99 -27.43 17.20
CA ALA A 343 6.68 -26.40 17.98
C ALA A 343 6.94 -25.14 17.14
N PHE A 344 7.32 -25.29 15.86
CA PHE A 344 7.49 -24.18 14.94
C PHE A 344 6.18 -23.42 14.69
N ALA A 345 5.09 -24.14 14.38
CA ALA A 345 3.78 -23.53 14.15
C ALA A 345 3.28 -22.78 15.39
N HIS A 346 3.42 -23.38 16.58
CA HIS A 346 3.12 -22.72 17.86
C HIS A 346 3.94 -21.43 18.05
N ALA A 347 5.24 -21.46 17.73
CA ALA A 347 6.09 -20.26 17.82
C ALA A 347 5.66 -19.15 16.85
N VAL A 348 5.21 -19.50 15.64
CA VAL A 348 4.63 -18.54 14.70
C VAL A 348 3.36 -17.92 15.28
N ASP A 349 2.42 -18.72 15.77
CA ASP A 349 1.15 -18.23 16.31
C ASP A 349 1.36 -17.30 17.52
N GLU A 350 2.23 -17.68 18.46
CA GLU A 350 2.59 -16.85 19.61
C GLU A 350 3.29 -15.55 19.19
N THR A 351 4.10 -15.58 18.14
CA THR A 351 4.76 -14.39 17.59
C THR A 351 3.76 -13.44 16.93
N LEU A 352 2.80 -13.96 16.17
CA LEU A 352 1.72 -13.17 15.57
C LEU A 352 0.78 -12.59 16.65
N GLY A 353 0.48 -13.37 17.70
CA GLY A 353 -0.25 -12.92 18.87
C GLY A 353 0.45 -11.77 19.59
N PHE A 354 1.76 -11.93 19.85
CA PHE A 354 2.60 -10.89 20.44
C PHE A 354 2.58 -9.60 19.60
N GLN A 355 2.69 -9.69 18.27
CA GLN A 355 2.64 -8.52 17.39
C GLN A 355 1.31 -7.77 17.51
N ARG A 356 0.17 -8.47 17.50
CA ARG A 356 -1.16 -7.83 17.63
C ARG A 356 -1.28 -7.05 18.94
N GLU A 357 -0.89 -7.67 20.06
CA GLU A 357 -0.92 -7.02 21.37
C GLU A 357 0.08 -5.85 21.45
N LEU A 358 1.25 -5.98 20.83
CA LEU A 358 2.24 -4.92 20.78
C LEU A 358 1.74 -3.67 20.04
N VAL A 359 1.04 -3.86 18.92
CA VAL A 359 0.41 -2.77 18.15
C VAL A 359 -0.68 -2.10 19.00
N GLU A 360 -1.49 -2.86 19.73
CA GLU A 360 -2.49 -2.32 20.65
C GLU A 360 -1.87 -1.46 21.77
N ILE A 361 -0.73 -1.89 22.33
CA ILE A 361 -0.04 -1.18 23.41
C ILE A 361 0.67 0.09 22.91
N THR A 362 1.35 0.01 21.76
CA THR A 362 2.24 1.08 21.28
C THR A 362 1.56 2.02 20.28
N GLY A 363 0.44 1.62 19.69
CA GLY A 363 -0.28 2.36 18.65
C GLY A 363 0.48 2.49 17.33
N LYS A 364 1.59 1.75 17.14
CA LYS A 364 2.46 1.82 15.96
C LYS A 364 2.77 0.42 15.45
N ASP A 365 2.73 0.26 14.13
CA ASP A 365 3.05 -1.00 13.45
C ASP A 365 4.55 -1.18 13.14
N ILE A 366 5.41 -0.26 13.61
CA ILE A 366 6.78 -0.10 13.12
C ILE A 366 7.80 -0.95 13.92
N ASN A 367 7.39 -1.70 14.93
CA ASN A 367 8.31 -2.40 15.84
C ASN A 367 8.22 -3.93 15.76
N SER A 368 8.41 -4.52 14.57
CA SER A 368 7.99 -5.92 14.39
C SER A 368 9.09 -6.95 14.68
N VAL A 369 8.79 -7.83 15.64
CA VAL A 369 9.43 -9.14 15.80
C VAL A 369 9.23 -10.02 14.55
N LEU A 370 8.25 -9.66 13.69
CA LEU A 370 7.93 -10.35 12.45
C LEU A 370 9.09 -10.39 11.46
N SER A 371 10.04 -9.44 11.53
CA SER A 371 11.25 -9.44 10.73
C SER A 371 12.03 -10.76 10.86
N VAL A 372 11.95 -11.41 12.02
CA VAL A 372 12.55 -12.72 12.28
C VAL A 372 11.85 -13.84 11.50
N LEU A 373 10.51 -13.81 11.44
CA LEU A 373 9.71 -14.79 10.69
C LEU A 373 9.87 -14.63 9.18
N THR A 374 10.13 -13.41 8.72
CA THR A 374 10.31 -13.09 7.30
C THR A 374 11.76 -13.25 6.80
N LYS A 375 12.69 -13.73 7.64
CA LYS A 375 14.01 -14.12 7.15
C LYS A 375 13.87 -15.31 6.20
N ALA A 376 14.60 -15.29 5.07
CA ALA A 376 14.39 -16.23 3.96
C ALA A 376 14.26 -17.70 4.38
N GLU A 377 15.20 -18.23 5.16
CA GLU A 377 15.17 -19.64 5.61
C GLU A 377 13.95 -19.95 6.49
N THR A 378 13.66 -19.08 7.44
CA THR A 378 12.53 -19.22 8.38
C THR A 378 11.20 -19.10 7.64
N PHE A 379 11.10 -18.18 6.69
CA PHE A 379 9.90 -17.94 5.90
C PHE A 379 9.57 -19.12 4.99
N VAL A 380 10.58 -19.71 4.32
CA VAL A 380 10.41 -20.93 3.52
C VAL A 380 9.99 -22.11 4.39
N ARG A 381 10.58 -22.25 5.59
CA ARG A 381 10.16 -23.29 6.55
C ARG A 381 8.71 -23.10 6.96
N TRP A 382 8.29 -21.86 7.24
CA TRP A 382 6.92 -21.56 7.58
C TRP A 382 5.95 -21.95 6.47
N GLN A 383 6.18 -21.53 5.22
CA GLN A 383 5.35 -21.95 4.09
C GLN A 383 5.26 -23.48 3.96
N THR A 384 6.37 -24.19 4.18
CA THR A 384 6.43 -25.65 4.12
C THR A 384 5.59 -26.31 5.22
N VAL A 385 5.74 -25.85 6.47
CA VAL A 385 4.98 -26.37 7.62
C VAL A 385 3.49 -26.06 7.46
N GLU A 386 3.16 -24.85 7.01
CA GLU A 386 1.79 -24.41 6.73
C GLU A 386 1.13 -25.32 5.68
N LYS A 387 1.80 -25.53 4.54
CA LYS A 387 1.34 -26.43 3.47
C LYS A 387 1.13 -27.84 3.99
N LYS A 388 2.09 -28.38 4.73
CA LYS A 388 2.03 -29.75 5.27
C LYS A 388 0.81 -29.94 6.17
N TYR A 389 0.56 -29.01 7.09
CA TYR A 389 -0.61 -29.08 7.98
C TYR A 389 -1.93 -28.88 7.23
N ALA A 390 -1.97 -27.95 6.28
CA ALA A 390 -3.14 -27.71 5.45
C ALA A 390 -3.54 -28.97 4.64
N LEU A 391 -2.57 -29.64 4.01
CA LEU A 391 -2.81 -30.88 3.26
C LEU A 391 -3.24 -32.03 4.18
N ALA A 392 -2.51 -32.26 5.29
CA ALA A 392 -2.87 -33.32 6.23
C ALA A 392 -4.28 -33.14 6.81
N LYS A 393 -4.66 -31.89 7.11
CA LYS A 393 -6.01 -31.57 7.58
C LYS A 393 -7.08 -31.69 6.50
N MET A 394 -6.75 -31.40 5.25
CA MET A 394 -7.63 -31.61 4.10
C MET A 394 -7.95 -33.09 3.94
N ASP A 395 -6.93 -33.96 4.01
CA ASP A 395 -7.08 -35.41 3.93
C ASP A 395 -7.92 -35.94 5.12
N GLU A 396 -7.59 -35.53 6.35
CA GLU A 396 -8.38 -35.88 7.56
C GLU A 396 -9.86 -35.48 7.42
N SER A 397 -10.13 -34.29 6.86
CA SER A 397 -11.51 -33.81 6.68
C SER A 397 -12.29 -34.60 5.63
N LEU A 398 -11.65 -35.09 4.58
CA LEU A 398 -12.29 -35.85 3.49
C LEU A 398 -12.41 -37.34 3.81
N GLU A 399 -11.54 -37.89 4.66
CA GLU A 399 -11.64 -39.26 5.17
C GLU A 399 -12.79 -39.44 6.18
N SER A 400 -13.22 -38.36 6.83
CA SER A 400 -14.35 -38.37 7.75
C SER A 400 -15.66 -38.77 7.07
N SER A 401 -16.42 -39.70 7.65
CA SER A 401 -17.72 -40.13 7.10
C SER A 401 -18.75 -39.00 6.97
N GLN A 402 -18.56 -37.89 7.71
CA GLN A 402 -19.45 -36.74 7.73
C GLN A 402 -19.06 -35.64 6.73
N TRP A 403 -18.00 -35.83 5.92
CA TRP A 403 -17.48 -34.80 5.01
C TRP A 403 -18.54 -34.26 4.04
N SER A 404 -19.44 -35.14 3.61
CA SER A 404 -20.49 -34.90 2.62
C SER A 404 -21.81 -34.38 3.22
N GLU A 405 -21.91 -34.32 4.56
CA GLU A 405 -23.09 -33.80 5.24
C GLU A 405 -23.17 -32.28 5.13
N GLY A 406 -24.40 -31.75 5.06
CA GLY A 406 -24.65 -30.31 5.08
C GLY A 406 -24.32 -29.66 6.43
N VAL A 407 -23.77 -28.45 6.40
CA VAL A 407 -23.61 -27.60 7.58
C VAL A 407 -25.01 -27.28 8.13
N GLY A 408 -25.29 -27.55 9.40
CA GLY A 408 -26.62 -27.30 9.98
C GLY A 408 -27.64 -28.43 9.85
N ALA A 409 -27.24 -29.65 9.43
CA ALA A 409 -28.03 -30.87 9.60
C ALA A 409 -28.23 -31.31 11.07
N GLY A 410 -27.87 -30.45 12.04
CA GLY A 410 -28.06 -30.63 13.50
C GLY A 410 -29.10 -29.67 14.10
N ALA A 411 -29.33 -29.76 15.41
CA ALA A 411 -30.47 -29.16 16.14
C ALA A 411 -30.55 -27.60 16.23
N GLY A 412 -29.93 -26.86 15.31
CA GLY A 412 -29.86 -25.38 15.35
C GLY A 412 -29.99 -24.70 13.98
N ALA A 413 -30.79 -25.23 13.06
CA ALA A 413 -30.97 -24.66 11.72
C ALA A 413 -31.89 -23.42 11.74
N ALA A 414 -31.30 -22.22 11.70
CA ALA A 414 -32.04 -20.95 11.60
C ALA A 414 -31.95 -20.26 10.22
N THR A 415 -31.22 -20.81 9.25
CA THR A 415 -31.19 -20.27 7.88
C THR A 415 -31.12 -21.42 6.89
N GLY A 416 -32.04 -21.44 5.92
CA GLY A 416 -32.09 -22.49 4.89
C GLY A 416 -30.78 -22.66 4.10
N SER A 417 -29.89 -21.65 4.13
CA SER A 417 -28.64 -21.62 3.35
C SER A 417 -27.54 -22.61 3.77
N ALA A 418 -27.57 -23.13 5.00
CA ALA A 418 -26.47 -23.95 5.52
C ALA A 418 -26.54 -25.41 5.03
N LEU A 419 -27.75 -25.92 4.74
CA LEU A 419 -28.05 -27.35 4.59
C LEU A 419 -27.38 -28.06 3.39
N TRP A 420 -26.92 -27.32 2.37
CA TRP A 420 -26.29 -27.90 1.17
C TRP A 420 -24.78 -27.71 1.11
N ILE A 421 -24.20 -26.92 2.01
CA ILE A 421 -22.75 -26.72 2.05
C ILE A 421 -22.14 -27.95 2.72
N PRO A 422 -21.30 -28.75 2.02
CA PRO A 422 -20.66 -29.89 2.65
C PRO A 422 -19.69 -29.42 3.75
N ARG A 423 -19.66 -30.12 4.89
CA ARG A 423 -18.78 -29.78 6.02
C ARG A 423 -17.32 -29.63 5.62
N ALA A 424 -16.82 -30.49 4.73
CA ALA A 424 -15.44 -30.40 4.26
C ALA A 424 -15.18 -29.13 3.44
N ALA A 425 -16.16 -28.62 2.69
CA ALA A 425 -16.01 -27.40 1.91
C ALA A 425 -16.00 -26.14 2.80
N ASP A 426 -16.90 -26.08 3.80
CA ASP A 426 -16.93 -25.01 4.80
C ASP A 426 -15.64 -24.98 5.63
N TRP A 427 -15.17 -26.17 6.02
CA TRP A 427 -13.89 -26.32 6.70
C TRP A 427 -12.71 -25.86 5.82
N PHE A 428 -12.68 -26.26 4.54
CA PHE A 428 -11.60 -25.86 3.63
C PHE A 428 -11.55 -24.35 3.42
N VAL A 429 -12.71 -23.69 3.27
CA VAL A 429 -12.80 -22.22 3.23
C VAL A 429 -12.29 -21.60 4.54
N THR A 430 -12.65 -22.18 5.69
CA THR A 430 -12.19 -21.72 6.99
C THR A 430 -10.67 -21.89 7.16
N LEU A 431 -10.09 -22.98 6.65
CA LEU A 431 -8.65 -23.20 6.61
C LEU A 431 -7.95 -22.09 5.83
N LEU A 432 -8.42 -21.78 4.62
CA LEU A 432 -7.85 -20.71 3.79
C LEU A 432 -7.92 -19.36 4.51
N ARG A 433 -9.05 -19.03 5.15
CA ARG A 433 -9.18 -17.79 5.95
C ARG A 433 -8.23 -17.77 7.14
N THR A 434 -8.01 -18.91 7.80
CA THR A 434 -7.06 -19.00 8.93
C THR A 434 -5.62 -18.74 8.45
N ILE A 435 -5.27 -19.20 7.24
CA ILE A 435 -3.97 -18.87 6.61
C ILE A 435 -3.90 -17.37 6.29
N GLU A 436 -4.98 -16.79 5.72
CA GLU A 436 -5.11 -15.35 5.46
C GLU A 436 -4.87 -14.50 6.71
N ASP A 437 -5.58 -14.80 7.81
CA ASP A 437 -5.46 -14.08 9.08
C ASP A 437 -4.02 -14.04 9.61
N ARG A 438 -3.23 -15.09 9.34
CA ARG A 438 -1.81 -15.15 9.73
C ARG A 438 -0.93 -14.28 8.84
N TYR A 439 -1.01 -14.42 7.52
CA TYR A 439 -0.08 -13.72 6.62
C TYR A 439 -0.47 -12.26 6.37
N ALA A 440 -1.74 -11.88 6.58
CA ALA A 440 -2.19 -10.49 6.43
C ALA A 440 -1.43 -9.52 7.35
N LEU A 441 -0.93 -10.01 8.48
CA LEU A 441 -0.12 -9.25 9.44
C LEU A 441 1.31 -8.96 8.96
N LEU A 442 1.78 -9.63 7.91
CA LEU A 442 3.16 -9.46 7.45
C LEU A 442 3.35 -8.07 6.86
N PRO A 443 4.45 -7.36 7.18
CA PRO A 443 4.63 -5.97 6.75
C PRO A 443 4.87 -5.84 5.25
N GLN A 444 5.56 -6.80 4.64
CA GLN A 444 5.98 -6.74 3.24
C GLN A 444 4.94 -7.43 2.32
N PRO A 445 4.38 -6.74 1.32
CA PRO A 445 3.42 -7.33 0.39
C PRO A 445 3.95 -8.54 -0.39
N GLY A 446 5.25 -8.58 -0.69
CA GLY A 446 5.88 -9.72 -1.37
C GLY A 446 5.75 -11.03 -0.57
N HIS A 447 5.83 -10.98 0.76
CA HIS A 447 5.58 -12.16 1.61
C HIS A 447 4.09 -12.57 1.60
N ARG A 448 3.18 -11.59 1.59
CA ARG A 448 1.74 -11.86 1.47
C ARG A 448 1.41 -12.55 0.13
N LEU A 449 2.05 -12.12 -0.96
CA LEU A 449 1.92 -12.77 -2.28
C LEU A 449 2.41 -14.22 -2.26
N GLN A 450 3.52 -14.54 -1.60
CA GLN A 450 3.98 -15.93 -1.51
C GLN A 450 2.99 -16.83 -0.77
N PHE A 451 2.36 -16.34 0.30
CA PHE A 451 1.27 -17.08 0.96
C PHE A 451 0.00 -17.18 0.11
N LEU A 452 -0.30 -16.17 -0.71
CA LEU A 452 -1.37 -16.26 -1.69
C LEU A 452 -1.08 -17.37 -2.72
N GLU A 453 0.15 -17.50 -3.22
CA GLU A 453 0.54 -18.62 -4.08
C GLU A 453 0.35 -19.97 -3.39
N LEU A 454 0.67 -20.07 -2.10
CA LEU A 454 0.34 -21.27 -1.30
C LEU A 454 -1.18 -21.51 -1.22
N GLN A 455 -2.01 -20.47 -1.01
CA GLN A 455 -3.47 -20.63 -1.01
C GLN A 455 -3.97 -21.13 -2.38
N LEU A 456 -3.42 -20.63 -3.49
CA LEU A 456 -3.75 -21.09 -4.84
C LEU A 456 -3.36 -22.55 -5.06
N GLU A 457 -2.19 -22.95 -4.59
CA GLU A 457 -1.76 -24.35 -4.62
C GLU A 457 -2.72 -25.25 -3.81
N LEU A 458 -3.14 -24.81 -2.62
CA LEU A 458 -4.11 -25.56 -1.80
C LEU A 458 -5.50 -25.65 -2.46
N VAL A 459 -5.93 -24.61 -3.19
CA VAL A 459 -7.18 -24.65 -3.97
C VAL A 459 -7.09 -25.66 -5.12
N GLU A 460 -5.94 -25.77 -5.77
CA GLU A 460 -5.71 -26.77 -6.81
C GLU A 460 -5.68 -28.19 -6.24
N GLU A 461 -5.00 -28.40 -5.12
CA GLU A 461 -4.98 -29.67 -4.39
C GLU A 461 -6.38 -30.10 -3.92
N TRP A 462 -7.21 -29.14 -3.50
CA TRP A 462 -8.62 -29.35 -3.19
C TRP A 462 -9.42 -29.77 -4.44
N ARG A 463 -9.24 -29.06 -5.56
CA ARG A 463 -9.90 -29.38 -6.82
C ARG A 463 -9.55 -30.77 -7.34
N ILE A 464 -8.28 -31.17 -7.24
CA ILE A 464 -7.81 -32.51 -7.65
C ILE A 464 -8.53 -33.59 -6.83
N ARG A 465 -8.58 -33.45 -5.50
CA ARG A 465 -9.30 -34.39 -4.61
C ARG A 465 -10.79 -34.43 -4.91
N LEU A 466 -11.44 -33.29 -5.10
CA LEU A 466 -12.85 -33.24 -5.52
C LEU A 466 -13.06 -33.94 -6.87
N THR A 467 -12.12 -33.82 -7.81
CA THR A 467 -12.19 -34.51 -9.11
C THR A 467 -12.11 -36.03 -8.92
N GLN A 468 -11.19 -36.52 -8.08
CA GLN A 468 -11.08 -37.94 -7.75
C GLN A 468 -12.34 -38.48 -7.06
N LEU A 469 -12.89 -37.71 -6.10
CA LEU A 469 -14.15 -38.04 -5.43
C LEU A 469 -15.33 -38.04 -6.39
N LEU A 470 -15.35 -37.13 -7.38
CA LEU A 470 -16.40 -37.12 -8.40
C LEU A 470 -16.35 -38.40 -9.23
N SER A 471 -15.18 -38.78 -9.73
CA SER A 471 -15.02 -40.01 -10.52
C SER A 471 -15.46 -41.24 -9.72
N ALA A 472 -14.99 -41.38 -8.48
CA ALA A 472 -15.40 -42.47 -7.60
C ALA A 472 -16.91 -42.48 -7.30
N ALA A 473 -17.51 -41.30 -7.14
CA ALA A 473 -18.95 -41.17 -6.93
C ALA A 473 -19.74 -41.60 -8.18
N ILE A 474 -19.29 -41.22 -9.38
CA ILE A 474 -19.92 -41.63 -10.65
C ILE A 474 -19.86 -43.15 -10.79
N ASP A 475 -18.72 -43.78 -10.51
CA ASP A 475 -18.55 -45.24 -10.57
C ASP A 475 -19.45 -45.99 -9.56
N SER A 476 -19.83 -45.33 -8.46
CA SER A 476 -20.71 -45.90 -7.43
C SER A 476 -22.21 -45.81 -7.76
N LEU A 477 -22.60 -45.08 -8.82
CA LEU A 477 -24.01 -44.90 -9.18
C LEU A 477 -24.69 -46.23 -9.51
N GLN A 478 -25.81 -46.50 -8.84
CA GLN A 478 -26.66 -47.66 -9.08
C GLN A 478 -27.98 -47.21 -9.72
N VAL A 479 -28.70 -48.13 -10.35
CA VAL A 479 -30.02 -47.85 -10.97
C VAL A 479 -30.98 -47.17 -9.98
N ASP A 480 -30.94 -47.54 -8.71
CA ASP A 480 -31.83 -47.00 -7.67
C ASP A 480 -31.33 -45.70 -7.01
N SER A 481 -30.16 -45.19 -7.42
CA SER A 481 -29.62 -43.93 -6.90
C SER A 481 -30.63 -42.78 -7.07
N PHE A 482 -30.76 -41.97 -6.02
CA PHE A 482 -31.69 -40.84 -5.93
C PHE A 482 -33.19 -41.20 -6.01
N LEU A 483 -33.61 -42.47 -5.92
CA LEU A 483 -35.04 -42.80 -5.92
C LEU A 483 -35.73 -42.63 -4.55
N SER A 484 -35.01 -42.86 -3.46
CA SER A 484 -35.55 -42.78 -2.10
C SER A 484 -34.95 -41.60 -1.33
N PRO A 485 -35.77 -40.80 -0.63
CA PRO A 485 -35.28 -39.71 0.22
C PRO A 485 -34.50 -40.21 1.45
N ASP A 486 -34.72 -41.47 1.86
CA ASP A 486 -34.11 -42.10 3.04
C ASP A 486 -32.71 -42.67 2.76
N ALA A 487 -32.28 -42.71 1.49
CA ALA A 487 -30.91 -43.06 1.15
C ALA A 487 -29.96 -41.95 1.62
N GLY A 488 -28.81 -42.35 2.19
CA GLY A 488 -27.75 -41.43 2.60
C GLY A 488 -27.35 -40.47 1.46
N SER A 489 -26.78 -39.31 1.81
CA SER A 489 -26.31 -38.34 0.81
C SER A 489 -25.33 -38.97 -0.15
N HIS A 490 -25.68 -39.04 -1.43
CA HIS A 490 -24.77 -39.59 -2.43
C HIS A 490 -23.59 -38.62 -2.63
N PRO A 491 -22.33 -39.09 -2.57
CA PRO A 491 -21.13 -38.25 -2.63
C PRO A 491 -21.10 -37.28 -3.82
N LEU A 492 -21.65 -37.69 -4.96
CA LEU A 492 -21.74 -36.86 -6.18
C LEU A 492 -22.33 -35.47 -5.88
N THR A 493 -23.47 -35.39 -5.19
CA THR A 493 -24.11 -34.09 -4.89
C THR A 493 -23.28 -33.24 -3.94
N ALA A 494 -22.58 -33.87 -2.99
CA ALA A 494 -21.68 -33.17 -2.09
C ALA A 494 -20.46 -32.60 -2.84
N VAL A 495 -19.86 -33.35 -3.78
CA VAL A 495 -18.74 -32.83 -4.59
C VAL A 495 -19.17 -31.62 -5.43
N VAL A 496 -20.34 -31.69 -6.08
CA VAL A 496 -20.87 -30.59 -6.89
C VAL A 496 -21.14 -29.34 -6.03
N ASN A 497 -21.74 -29.52 -4.84
CA ASN A 497 -21.94 -28.42 -3.91
C ASN A 497 -20.63 -27.85 -3.38
N ALA A 498 -19.65 -28.70 -3.06
CA ALA A 498 -18.34 -28.28 -2.60
C ALA A 498 -17.65 -27.40 -3.64
N ALA A 499 -17.58 -27.87 -4.90
CA ALA A 499 -17.01 -27.10 -6.00
C ALA A 499 -17.74 -25.77 -6.22
N HIS A 500 -19.08 -25.78 -6.16
CA HIS A 500 -19.88 -24.56 -6.28
C HIS A 500 -19.65 -23.58 -5.14
N HIS A 501 -19.62 -24.07 -3.90
CA HIS A 501 -19.40 -23.25 -2.71
C HIS A 501 -18.01 -22.62 -2.73
N THR A 502 -16.95 -23.43 -2.91
CA THR A 502 -15.57 -22.92 -3.00
C THR A 502 -15.45 -21.89 -4.12
N ARG A 503 -15.97 -22.15 -5.32
CA ARG A 503 -15.96 -21.15 -6.42
C ARG A 503 -16.63 -19.84 -6.00
N THR A 504 -17.81 -19.93 -5.39
CA THR A 504 -18.58 -18.73 -5.01
C THR A 504 -17.83 -17.91 -3.97
N VAL A 505 -17.20 -18.56 -2.98
CA VAL A 505 -16.39 -17.88 -1.97
C VAL A 505 -15.16 -17.22 -2.59
N LEU A 506 -14.44 -17.91 -3.50
CA LEU A 506 -13.26 -17.32 -4.16
C LEU A 506 -13.61 -16.07 -4.97
N LEU A 507 -14.74 -16.07 -5.69
CA LEU A 507 -15.21 -14.88 -6.41
C LEU A 507 -15.60 -13.75 -5.45
N GLN A 508 -16.25 -14.06 -4.32
CA GLN A 508 -16.52 -13.05 -3.29
C GLN A 508 -15.23 -12.47 -2.71
N TRP A 509 -14.24 -13.31 -2.46
CA TRP A 509 -12.94 -12.91 -1.95
C TRP A 509 -12.15 -12.06 -2.95
N ALA A 510 -12.26 -12.35 -4.26
CA ALA A 510 -11.61 -11.58 -5.32
C ALA A 510 -11.95 -10.08 -5.26
N HIS A 511 -13.15 -9.75 -4.76
CA HIS A 511 -13.64 -8.38 -4.60
C HIS A 511 -13.45 -7.79 -3.19
N SER A 512 -12.81 -8.52 -2.28
CA SER A 512 -12.47 -7.98 -0.96
C SER A 512 -11.26 -7.03 -1.03
N LEU A 513 -11.16 -6.10 -0.07
CA LEU A 513 -10.07 -5.12 -0.02
C LEU A 513 -8.68 -5.79 -0.02
N HIS A 514 -8.53 -6.85 0.76
CA HIS A 514 -7.27 -7.57 0.93
C HIS A 514 -6.79 -8.18 -0.40
N TYR A 515 -7.64 -8.96 -1.05
CA TYR A 515 -7.27 -9.63 -2.30
C TYR A 515 -7.19 -8.66 -3.49
N LEU A 516 -7.99 -7.58 -3.53
CA LEU A 516 -7.83 -6.51 -4.52
C LEU A 516 -6.48 -5.81 -4.37
N GLN A 517 -6.04 -5.52 -3.14
CA GLN A 517 -4.72 -4.95 -2.89
C GLN A 517 -3.60 -5.86 -3.40
N LEU A 518 -3.68 -7.16 -3.13
CA LEU A 518 -2.73 -8.15 -3.64
C LEU A 518 -2.77 -8.26 -5.16
N HIS A 519 -3.95 -8.20 -5.78
CA HIS A 519 -4.11 -8.21 -7.24
C HIS A 519 -3.36 -7.03 -7.89
N TYR A 520 -3.68 -5.81 -7.45
CA TYR A 520 -3.06 -4.61 -7.99
C TYR A 520 -1.57 -4.55 -7.68
N TYR A 521 -1.15 -5.00 -6.48
CA TYR A 521 0.27 -5.06 -6.12
C TYR A 521 1.02 -6.04 -7.02
N ARG A 522 0.51 -7.27 -7.23
CA ARG A 522 1.12 -8.26 -8.14
C ARG A 522 1.30 -7.69 -9.55
N ARG A 523 0.28 -7.02 -10.09
CA ARG A 523 0.32 -6.43 -11.43
C ARG A 523 1.33 -5.29 -11.53
N GLN A 524 1.35 -4.39 -10.54
CA GLN A 524 2.30 -3.29 -10.53
C GLN A 524 3.74 -3.74 -10.28
N PHE A 525 3.93 -4.73 -9.39
CA PHE A 525 5.23 -5.32 -9.12
C PHE A 525 5.80 -6.00 -10.35
N HIS A 526 4.97 -6.72 -11.12
CA HIS A 526 5.41 -7.31 -12.39
C HIS A 526 5.87 -6.25 -13.40
N ASN A 527 5.10 -5.18 -13.56
CA ASN A 527 5.48 -4.05 -14.42
C ASN A 527 6.76 -3.36 -13.94
N PHE A 528 6.92 -3.19 -12.63
CA PHE A 528 8.12 -2.64 -12.01
C PHE A 528 9.35 -3.50 -12.31
N THR A 529 9.26 -4.83 -12.14
CA THR A 529 10.37 -5.75 -12.46
C THR A 529 10.71 -5.76 -13.95
N GLN A 530 9.72 -5.67 -14.84
CA GLN A 530 9.97 -5.60 -16.29
C GLN A 530 10.69 -4.31 -16.69
N GLN A 531 10.34 -3.17 -16.07
CA GLN A 531 11.01 -1.89 -16.32
C GLN A 531 12.47 -1.91 -15.85
N GLN A 532 12.75 -2.48 -14.67
CA GLN A 532 14.13 -2.61 -14.18
C GLN A 532 15.00 -3.48 -15.08
N HIS A 533 14.47 -4.59 -15.60
CA HIS A 533 15.21 -5.44 -16.54
C HIS A 533 15.45 -4.75 -17.90
N GLN A 534 14.51 -3.92 -18.38
CA GLN A 534 14.70 -3.11 -19.60
C GLN A 534 15.75 -2.01 -19.42
N ASP A 535 15.83 -1.38 -18.24
CA ASP A 535 16.83 -0.36 -17.93
C ASP A 535 18.24 -0.94 -17.76
N GLU A 536 18.39 -2.18 -17.25
CA GLU A 536 19.69 -2.88 -17.17
C GLU A 536 20.22 -3.29 -18.56
N GLU A 537 19.37 -3.80 -19.46
CA GLU A 537 19.78 -4.17 -20.83
C GLU A 537 20.15 -2.94 -21.70
N PHE A 538 19.53 -1.78 -21.45
CA PHE A 538 19.90 -0.51 -22.10
C PHE A 538 21.19 0.10 -21.55
N SER A 539 21.61 -0.28 -20.34
CA SER A 539 22.87 0.19 -19.73
C SER A 539 24.09 -0.59 -20.22
N ASP A 540 23.92 -1.86 -20.60
CA ASP A 540 25.01 -2.73 -21.09
C ASP A 540 25.25 -2.63 -22.61
N THR A 541 24.50 -1.81 -23.35
CA THR A 541 24.64 -1.61 -24.80
C THR A 541 25.21 -0.24 -25.16
N THR A 542 26.33 0.14 -24.56
CA THR A 542 27.23 1.18 -25.12
C THR A 542 28.66 0.69 -25.28
N SER A 543 28.85 -0.43 -25.98
CA SER A 543 30.07 -0.70 -26.77
C SER A 543 29.84 -1.90 -27.68
N ASP A 544 29.33 -1.66 -28.89
CA ASP A 544 30.02 -2.04 -30.12
C ASP A 544 29.10 -1.87 -31.33
N THR A 545 29.67 -1.23 -32.34
CA THR A 545 29.13 -1.05 -33.68
C THR A 545 29.13 -2.37 -34.44
N ASP A 546 28.01 -2.79 -35.03
CA ASP A 546 27.93 -3.03 -36.48
C ASP A 546 26.54 -3.47 -36.97
N TYR A 547 26.30 -3.09 -38.23
CA TYR A 547 25.18 -3.30 -39.13
C TYR A 547 24.40 -4.62 -39.04
N THR A 548 23.07 -4.57 -39.14
CA THR A 548 22.30 -5.05 -40.32
C THR A 548 20.80 -4.74 -40.21
N ASP A 549 20.23 -4.60 -41.40
CA ASP A 549 18.92 -4.08 -41.76
C ASP A 549 17.89 -5.23 -41.85
N SER A 550 16.70 -5.08 -41.25
CA SER A 550 15.50 -5.80 -41.68
C SER A 550 14.22 -5.17 -41.11
N ASP A 551 13.34 -4.80 -42.05
CA ASP A 551 11.97 -4.29 -41.91
C ASP A 551 11.09 -4.97 -40.85
N GLU A 552 10.50 -4.19 -39.95
CA GLU A 552 9.15 -4.44 -39.42
C GLU A 552 8.36 -3.13 -39.19
N MET A 553 7.07 -3.19 -39.51
CA MET A 553 6.07 -2.12 -39.51
C MET A 553 5.85 -1.46 -38.12
N PRO A 554 5.44 -0.17 -38.06
CA PRO A 554 5.40 0.58 -36.81
C PRO A 554 4.13 0.29 -36.00
N CYS A 555 4.27 -0.37 -34.84
CA CYS A 555 3.22 -0.39 -33.83
C CYS A 555 3.24 0.95 -33.05
N LYS A 556 2.05 1.51 -32.84
CA LYS A 556 1.81 2.87 -32.33
C LYS A 556 2.43 3.08 -30.95
N ARG A 557 3.41 3.99 -30.89
CA ARG A 557 4.00 4.56 -29.68
C ARG A 557 2.93 5.35 -28.91
N ASN A 558 2.40 4.78 -27.82
CA ASN A 558 1.69 5.55 -26.82
C ASN A 558 2.69 6.34 -25.97
N LYS A 559 2.35 7.59 -25.72
CA LYS A 559 3.20 8.67 -25.19
C LYS A 559 3.97 8.28 -23.92
N GLU A 560 5.28 8.50 -24.00
CA GLU A 560 6.23 8.57 -22.89
C GLU A 560 5.70 9.54 -21.81
N ILE A 561 5.46 9.01 -20.62
CA ILE A 561 5.68 9.73 -19.37
C ILE A 561 6.98 9.15 -18.84
N THR A 562 8.02 9.97 -18.72
CA THR A 562 9.22 9.66 -17.96
C THR A 562 8.81 9.32 -16.53
N ALA A 563 8.57 8.05 -16.25
CA ALA A 563 8.24 7.56 -14.93
C ALA A 563 9.57 7.31 -14.21
N GLU A 564 9.92 8.18 -13.26
CA GLU A 564 10.90 7.85 -12.24
C GLU A 564 10.54 6.47 -11.66
N ALA A 565 11.52 5.57 -11.56
CA ALA A 565 11.33 4.23 -11.02
C ALA A 565 10.70 4.33 -9.61
N LEU A 566 9.43 3.94 -9.51
CA LEU A 566 8.65 4.02 -8.28
C LEU A 566 9.29 3.16 -7.19
N SER A 567 9.40 3.66 -5.96
CA SER A 567 9.79 2.84 -4.82
C SER A 567 8.74 1.75 -4.54
N LEU A 568 9.16 0.63 -3.92
CA LEU A 568 8.26 -0.45 -3.48
C LEU A 568 7.11 0.06 -2.59
N MET A 569 7.36 1.08 -1.77
CA MET A 569 6.36 1.70 -0.91
C MET A 569 5.31 2.48 -1.73
N GLU A 570 5.71 3.15 -2.80
CA GLU A 570 4.80 3.86 -3.71
C GLU A 570 3.96 2.87 -4.54
N VAL A 571 4.53 1.74 -4.94
CA VAL A 571 3.81 0.63 -5.58
C VAL A 571 2.72 0.09 -4.64
N GLU A 572 3.03 -0.19 -3.37
CA GLU A 572 2.03 -0.64 -2.39
C GLU A 572 0.93 0.41 -2.18
N LEU A 573 1.29 1.69 -2.00
CA LEU A 573 0.33 2.77 -1.81
C LEU A 573 -0.60 2.94 -3.01
N ARG A 574 -0.06 2.85 -4.23
CA ARG A 574 -0.83 2.93 -5.46
C ARG A 574 -1.77 1.74 -5.62
N ALA A 575 -1.31 0.53 -5.34
CA ALA A 575 -2.16 -0.67 -5.32
C ALA A 575 -3.33 -0.53 -4.34
N LYS A 576 -3.07 0.00 -3.14
CA LYS A 576 -4.10 0.30 -2.14
C LYS A 576 -5.15 1.30 -2.64
N ASN A 577 -4.71 2.37 -3.31
CA ASN A 577 -5.63 3.37 -3.85
C ASN A 577 -6.51 2.81 -4.98
N LEU A 578 -5.95 1.98 -5.86
CA LEU A 578 -6.73 1.30 -6.91
C LEU A 578 -7.77 0.34 -6.31
N ALA A 579 -7.39 -0.44 -5.30
CA ALA A 579 -8.32 -1.33 -4.60
C ALA A 579 -9.50 -0.56 -3.97
N LEU A 580 -9.23 0.55 -3.30
CA LEU A 580 -10.27 1.39 -2.69
C LEU A 580 -11.19 2.05 -3.75
N SER A 581 -10.64 2.46 -4.89
CA SER A 581 -11.40 3.01 -6.02
C SER A 581 -12.35 1.95 -6.60
N GLU A 582 -11.86 0.73 -6.79
CA GLU A 582 -12.66 -0.38 -7.33
C GLU A 582 -13.82 -0.76 -6.40
N MET A 583 -13.56 -0.82 -5.09
CA MET A 583 -14.61 -1.01 -4.08
C MET A 583 -15.65 0.11 -4.10
N SER A 584 -15.21 1.36 -4.27
CA SER A 584 -16.12 2.51 -4.34
C SER A 584 -17.00 2.46 -5.59
N ARG A 585 -16.44 2.04 -6.73
CA ARG A 585 -17.18 1.81 -7.98
C ARG A 585 -18.25 0.75 -7.79
N HIS A 586 -17.89 -0.39 -7.18
CA HIS A 586 -18.82 -1.49 -6.94
C HIS A 586 -19.94 -1.11 -5.95
N ASN A 587 -19.62 -0.36 -4.90
CA ASN A 587 -20.62 0.14 -3.93
C ASN A 587 -21.56 1.21 -4.53
N SER A 588 -21.12 1.95 -5.56
CA SER A 588 -21.93 2.98 -6.23
C SER A 588 -22.98 2.41 -7.21
N VAL A 589 -22.97 1.09 -7.48
CA VAL A 589 -23.86 0.42 -8.45
C VAL A 589 -25.09 -0.21 -7.77
N VAL A 590 -25.39 0.12 -6.50
CA VAL A 590 -26.60 -0.36 -5.81
C VAL A 590 -27.85 0.42 -6.25
N PRO A 591 -28.93 -0.21 -6.76
CA PRO A 591 -30.20 0.46 -7.03
C PRO A 591 -30.96 0.84 -5.74
N ASP A 592 -31.73 1.93 -5.81
CA ASP A 592 -32.53 2.54 -4.75
C ASP A 592 -33.22 1.56 -3.77
N LEU A 593 -32.94 1.74 -2.47
CA LEU A 593 -33.33 0.91 -1.33
C LEU A 593 -34.73 1.20 -0.75
N ASN A 594 -35.73 1.55 -1.57
CA ASN A 594 -37.09 1.85 -1.06
C ASN A 594 -38.21 1.10 -1.79
N GLN A 595 -38.15 -0.23 -1.73
CA GLN A 595 -39.27 -1.16 -1.65
C GLN A 595 -38.68 -2.58 -1.54
N TYR A 596 -39.39 -3.49 -0.85
CA TYR A 596 -39.17 -4.95 -0.74
C TYR A 596 -38.45 -5.50 0.52
N ASP A 597 -39.31 -5.78 1.51
CA ASP A 597 -39.67 -7.08 2.11
C ASP A 597 -38.58 -8.13 2.42
N VAL A 598 -38.70 -8.72 3.61
CA VAL A 598 -37.67 -9.41 4.42
C VAL A 598 -37.45 -10.87 3.97
N THR A 599 -37.36 -11.13 2.65
CA THR A 599 -37.17 -12.49 2.11
C THR A 599 -35.99 -12.65 1.14
N SER A 600 -35.05 -11.70 1.07
CA SER A 600 -33.95 -11.76 0.10
C SER A 600 -32.89 -12.82 0.44
N PRO A 601 -32.69 -13.86 -0.40
CA PRO A 601 -31.41 -14.54 -0.50
C PRO A 601 -30.45 -13.68 -1.34
N ILE A 602 -29.18 -14.09 -1.37
CA ILE A 602 -28.10 -13.58 -2.22
C ILE A 602 -28.62 -13.22 -3.63
N VAL A 603 -28.90 -11.94 -3.87
CA VAL A 603 -29.22 -11.39 -5.20
C VAL A 603 -28.12 -10.39 -5.52
N ASN A 604 -27.09 -10.88 -6.21
CA ASN A 604 -26.39 -10.22 -7.32
C ASN A 604 -25.18 -11.07 -7.76
N LEU A 605 -25.41 -12.33 -8.13
CA LEU A 605 -24.44 -13.16 -8.85
C LEU A 605 -25.10 -14.28 -9.68
N ALA A 606 -26.41 -14.18 -9.90
CA ALA A 606 -27.14 -15.14 -10.71
C ALA A 606 -27.87 -14.41 -11.84
N VAL A 607 -27.45 -14.77 -13.06
CA VAL A 607 -27.99 -14.44 -14.38
C VAL A 607 -27.42 -13.15 -15.00
N THR A 608 -26.48 -13.30 -15.95
CA THR A 608 -26.74 -13.15 -17.40
C THR A 608 -25.48 -13.48 -18.22
N GLU A 609 -25.67 -14.33 -19.24
CA GLU A 609 -24.77 -14.63 -20.37
C GLU A 609 -23.48 -15.44 -20.10
N PRO A 610 -23.05 -16.31 -21.03
CA PRO A 610 -21.72 -16.90 -21.00
C PRO A 610 -20.72 -15.78 -21.29
N LEU A 611 -20.06 -15.30 -20.24
CA LEU A 611 -18.96 -14.36 -20.34
C LEU A 611 -17.80 -14.98 -21.14
N THR A 612 -17.09 -14.14 -21.89
CA THR A 612 -15.90 -14.60 -22.63
C THR A 612 -14.78 -14.94 -21.65
N GLY A 613 -13.83 -15.79 -22.05
CA GLY A 613 -12.77 -16.25 -21.14
C GLY A 613 -11.89 -15.13 -20.54
N GLU A 614 -11.87 -13.95 -21.15
CA GLU A 614 -11.16 -12.77 -20.62
C GLU A 614 -11.96 -12.07 -19.50
N ASP A 615 -13.29 -12.01 -19.61
CA ASP A 615 -14.17 -11.39 -18.60
C ASP A 615 -14.22 -12.22 -17.29
N GLU A 616 -14.23 -13.56 -17.40
CA GLU A 616 -14.18 -14.44 -16.22
C GLU A 616 -12.83 -14.34 -15.46
N ALA A 617 -11.73 -14.08 -16.18
CA ALA A 617 -10.40 -13.95 -15.60
C ALA A 617 -10.24 -12.62 -14.84
N GLU A 618 -10.83 -11.53 -15.36
CA GLU A 618 -10.84 -10.23 -14.67
C GLU A 618 -11.73 -10.27 -13.41
N GLU A 619 -12.87 -10.96 -13.46
CA GLU A 619 -13.74 -11.17 -12.29
C GLU A 619 -13.05 -12.01 -11.20
N ALA A 620 -12.21 -12.98 -11.57
CA ALA A 620 -11.50 -13.85 -10.64
C ALA A 620 -10.31 -13.19 -9.91
N GLY A 621 -9.86 -12.02 -10.35
CA GLY A 621 -8.82 -11.23 -9.67
C GLY A 621 -7.52 -12.00 -9.43
N VAL A 622 -7.11 -12.14 -8.16
CA VAL A 622 -5.90 -12.91 -7.78
C VAL A 622 -6.04 -14.43 -7.95
N PHE A 623 -7.28 -14.95 -8.01
CA PHE A 623 -7.52 -16.39 -8.07
C PHE A 623 -7.43 -16.96 -9.50
N ALA A 624 -7.26 -16.09 -10.50
CA ALA A 624 -7.01 -16.45 -11.89
C ALA A 624 -7.96 -17.56 -12.40
N GLU A 625 -7.43 -18.70 -12.85
CA GLU A 625 -8.22 -19.77 -13.45
C GLU A 625 -8.97 -20.66 -12.43
N ALA A 626 -8.64 -20.59 -11.14
CA ALA A 626 -9.16 -21.52 -10.14
C ALA A 626 -10.70 -21.54 -10.05
N PRO A 627 -11.42 -20.39 -10.05
CA PRO A 627 -12.88 -20.38 -10.08
C PRO A 627 -13.47 -21.01 -11.35
N ALA A 628 -12.81 -20.85 -12.50
CA ALA A 628 -13.25 -21.44 -13.78
C ALA A 628 -13.03 -22.96 -13.79
N LEU A 629 -11.92 -23.46 -13.24
CA LEU A 629 -11.66 -24.89 -13.12
C LEU A 629 -12.65 -25.58 -12.15
N LEU A 630 -12.98 -24.94 -11.04
CA LEU A 630 -14.04 -25.41 -10.13
C LEU A 630 -15.43 -25.40 -10.80
N ALA A 631 -15.70 -24.41 -11.67
CA ALA A 631 -16.93 -24.35 -12.46
C ALA A 631 -17.06 -25.56 -13.39
N ARG A 632 -15.98 -25.90 -14.12
CA ARG A 632 -15.94 -27.07 -15.01
C ARG A 632 -16.19 -28.36 -14.25
N LEU A 633 -15.58 -28.53 -13.07
CA LEU A 633 -15.80 -29.70 -12.23
C LEU A 633 -17.26 -29.82 -11.78
N ARG A 634 -17.84 -28.71 -11.28
CA ARG A 634 -19.27 -28.61 -10.92
C ARG A 634 -20.17 -29.00 -12.09
N ASP A 635 -19.93 -28.43 -13.27
CA ASP A 635 -20.77 -28.63 -14.44
C ASP A 635 -20.65 -30.07 -14.97
N SER A 636 -19.45 -30.66 -14.95
CA SER A 636 -19.23 -32.08 -15.27
C SER A 636 -20.00 -33.01 -14.33
N GLY A 637 -20.02 -32.71 -13.02
CA GLY A 637 -20.77 -33.48 -12.05
C GLY A 637 -22.29 -33.34 -12.21
N LEU A 638 -22.77 -32.14 -12.53
CA LEU A 638 -24.19 -31.91 -12.86
C LEU A 638 -24.61 -32.64 -14.14
N ALA A 639 -23.78 -32.63 -15.19
CA ALA A 639 -24.04 -33.37 -16.42
C ALA A 639 -24.11 -34.88 -16.16
N SER A 640 -23.17 -35.42 -15.39
CA SER A 640 -23.17 -36.85 -15.02
C SER A 640 -24.41 -37.26 -14.22
N LEU A 641 -24.88 -36.41 -13.31
CA LEU A 641 -26.13 -36.62 -12.60
C LEU A 641 -27.35 -36.58 -13.53
N ALA A 642 -27.37 -35.63 -14.48
CA ALA A 642 -28.43 -35.52 -15.47
C ALA A 642 -28.48 -36.76 -16.37
N ASP A 643 -27.33 -37.21 -16.87
CA ASP A 643 -27.20 -38.41 -17.70
C ASP A 643 -27.71 -39.65 -16.96
N HIS A 644 -27.37 -39.80 -15.68
CA HIS A 644 -27.87 -40.90 -14.86
C HIS A 644 -29.40 -40.90 -14.74
N ILE A 645 -29.99 -39.73 -14.45
CA ILE A 645 -31.45 -39.55 -14.37
C ILE A 645 -32.10 -39.85 -15.73
N LEU A 646 -31.51 -39.38 -16.82
CA LEU A 646 -32.05 -39.50 -18.17
C LEU A 646 -31.89 -40.89 -18.77
N LEU A 647 -30.84 -41.64 -18.40
CA LEU A 647 -30.61 -43.00 -18.90
C LEU A 647 -31.81 -43.90 -18.60
N GLU A 648 -32.29 -43.88 -17.37
CA GLU A 648 -33.47 -44.64 -16.93
C GLU A 648 -34.76 -44.09 -17.53
N PHE A 649 -34.89 -42.76 -17.64
CA PHE A 649 -36.05 -42.14 -18.27
C PHE A 649 -36.18 -42.59 -19.74
N LYS A 650 -35.10 -42.46 -20.53
CA LYS A 650 -35.05 -42.89 -21.94
C LYS A 650 -35.29 -44.40 -22.08
N ALA A 651 -34.69 -45.22 -21.20
CA ALA A 651 -34.91 -46.66 -21.19
C ALA A 651 -36.38 -47.02 -20.91
N GLY A 652 -37.05 -46.27 -20.02
CA GLY A 652 -38.46 -46.43 -19.69
C GLY A 652 -39.42 -45.92 -20.76
N LEU A 653 -39.01 -45.00 -21.64
CA LEU A 653 -39.85 -44.47 -22.72
C LEU A 653 -40.05 -45.42 -23.91
N LYS A 654 -39.43 -46.60 -23.93
CA LYS A 654 -39.56 -47.57 -25.04
C LYS A 654 -41.01 -47.92 -25.37
N ASP A 655 -41.85 -48.11 -24.35
CA ASP A 655 -43.27 -48.44 -24.54
C ASP A 655 -44.09 -47.22 -24.96
N TYR A 656 -43.70 -46.03 -24.48
CA TYR A 656 -44.33 -44.76 -24.89
C TYR A 656 -44.05 -44.45 -26.36
N LYS A 657 -42.82 -44.71 -26.83
CA LYS A 657 -42.44 -44.62 -28.26
C LYS A 657 -43.24 -45.58 -29.15
N ARG A 658 -43.59 -46.77 -28.64
CA ARG A 658 -44.35 -47.79 -29.40
C ARG A 658 -45.87 -47.59 -29.33
N GLN A 659 -46.34 -46.55 -28.67
CA GLN A 659 -47.77 -46.27 -28.54
C GLN A 659 -48.38 -46.01 -29.92
N LYS A 660 -49.54 -46.62 -30.18
CA LYS A 660 -50.26 -46.46 -31.45
C LYS A 660 -51.04 -45.14 -31.47
N TRP A 661 -50.32 -44.03 -31.61
CA TRP A 661 -50.87 -42.68 -31.58
C TRP A 661 -52.01 -42.44 -32.59
N HIS A 662 -51.94 -43.05 -33.77
CA HIS A 662 -52.97 -43.01 -34.82
C HIS A 662 -54.22 -43.86 -34.51
N GLY A 663 -54.17 -44.72 -33.49
CA GLY A 663 -55.24 -45.65 -33.12
C GLY A 663 -55.96 -45.29 -31.81
N LEU A 664 -55.67 -44.13 -31.22
CA LEU A 664 -56.27 -43.69 -29.96
C LEU A 664 -57.69 -43.15 -30.19
N LEU A 665 -58.59 -43.44 -29.25
CA LEU A 665 -59.97 -42.94 -29.28
C LEU A 665 -60.00 -41.46 -28.86
N ILE A 666 -60.95 -40.71 -29.41
CA ILE A 666 -61.21 -39.34 -28.97
C ILE A 666 -61.87 -39.40 -27.60
N VAL A 667 -61.24 -38.77 -26.61
CA VAL A 667 -61.72 -38.69 -25.22
C VAL A 667 -61.70 -37.22 -24.80
N GLU A 668 -62.69 -36.79 -24.02
CA GLU A 668 -62.75 -35.42 -23.49
C GLU A 668 -61.51 -35.09 -22.65
N GLU A 669 -60.97 -33.87 -22.79
CA GLU A 669 -59.71 -33.48 -22.13
C GLU A 669 -59.74 -33.66 -20.60
N MET A 670 -60.88 -33.43 -19.95
CA MET A 670 -61.02 -33.58 -18.49
C MET A 670 -60.99 -35.03 -18.02
N ALA A 671 -61.20 -35.98 -18.92
CA ALA A 671 -61.17 -37.42 -18.64
C ALA A 671 -59.81 -38.06 -19.01
N LEU A 672 -58.89 -37.31 -19.61
CA LEU A 672 -57.56 -37.80 -19.95
C LEU A 672 -56.71 -37.98 -18.69
N SER A 673 -56.02 -39.12 -18.60
CA SER A 673 -54.96 -39.35 -17.62
C SER A 673 -53.60 -39.25 -18.31
N VAL A 674 -52.50 -39.25 -17.54
CA VAL A 674 -51.18 -39.50 -18.12
C VAL A 674 -51.18 -40.86 -18.84
N SER A 675 -50.56 -40.95 -20.02
CA SER A 675 -50.40 -42.22 -20.71
C SER A 675 -49.73 -43.25 -19.78
N SER A 676 -50.29 -44.46 -19.71
CA SER A 676 -49.80 -45.50 -18.79
C SER A 676 -48.33 -45.88 -19.03
N SER A 677 -47.91 -45.83 -20.28
CA SER A 677 -46.53 -46.00 -20.78
C SER A 677 -45.57 -44.86 -20.37
N LEU A 678 -46.08 -43.66 -20.06
CA LEU A 678 -45.29 -42.51 -19.58
C LEU A 678 -45.28 -42.40 -18.05
N CYS A 679 -46.30 -42.95 -17.37
CA CYS A 679 -46.49 -42.78 -15.93
C CYS A 679 -45.27 -43.19 -15.10
N ARG A 680 -44.71 -44.39 -15.32
CA ARG A 680 -43.56 -44.91 -14.56
C ARG A 680 -42.27 -44.13 -14.87
N PRO A 681 -41.87 -43.93 -16.14
CA PRO A 681 -40.68 -43.12 -16.47
C PRO A 681 -40.74 -41.71 -15.88
N LEU A 682 -41.89 -41.03 -16.03
CA LEU A 682 -42.07 -39.67 -15.54
C LEU A 682 -42.04 -39.60 -14.01
N ALA A 683 -42.73 -40.53 -13.32
CA ALA A 683 -42.69 -40.57 -11.85
C ALA A 683 -41.26 -40.79 -11.32
N ALA A 684 -40.49 -41.68 -11.95
CA ALA A 684 -39.12 -41.96 -11.57
C ALA A 684 -38.17 -40.75 -11.81
N LEU A 685 -38.36 -40.05 -12.93
CA LEU A 685 -37.66 -38.79 -13.23
C LEU A 685 -37.94 -37.72 -12.16
N CYS A 686 -39.22 -37.47 -11.86
CA CYS A 686 -39.63 -36.50 -10.85
C CYS A 686 -39.10 -36.83 -9.45
N ALA A 687 -39.15 -38.11 -9.06
CA ALA A 687 -38.62 -38.57 -7.78
C ALA A 687 -37.12 -38.28 -7.66
N ARG A 688 -36.32 -38.67 -8.66
CA ARG A 688 -34.87 -38.43 -8.66
C ARG A 688 -34.52 -36.95 -8.68
N LEU A 689 -35.21 -36.15 -9.51
CA LEU A 689 -35.02 -34.71 -9.52
C LEU A 689 -35.37 -34.09 -8.16
N SER A 690 -36.43 -34.55 -7.50
CA SER A 690 -36.81 -34.07 -6.17
C SER A 690 -35.75 -34.41 -5.11
N VAL A 691 -35.27 -35.66 -5.08
CA VAL A 691 -34.23 -36.07 -4.12
C VAL A 691 -32.92 -35.32 -4.38
N ALA A 692 -32.50 -35.20 -5.64
CA ALA A 692 -31.33 -34.40 -6.01
C ALA A 692 -31.48 -32.92 -5.61
N ALA A 693 -32.67 -32.33 -5.85
CA ALA A 693 -32.96 -30.93 -5.53
C ALA A 693 -32.91 -30.62 -4.03
N GLN A 694 -33.26 -31.59 -3.17
CA GLN A 694 -33.14 -31.44 -1.72
C GLN A 694 -31.69 -31.44 -1.23
N ARG A 695 -30.77 -31.98 -2.03
CA ARG A 695 -29.35 -32.12 -1.67
C ARG A 695 -28.43 -31.17 -2.42
N LEU A 696 -28.92 -30.45 -3.43
CA LEU A 696 -28.16 -29.47 -4.21
C LEU A 696 -28.52 -28.03 -3.79
N ALA A 697 -27.55 -27.12 -3.92
CA ALA A 697 -27.83 -25.70 -3.76
C ALA A 697 -28.92 -25.21 -4.75
N PRO A 698 -29.78 -24.24 -4.40
CA PRO A 698 -30.91 -23.81 -5.23
C PRO A 698 -30.53 -23.39 -6.67
N THR A 699 -29.38 -22.75 -6.83
CA THR A 699 -28.80 -22.36 -8.13
C THR A 699 -28.47 -23.58 -8.99
N LEU A 700 -27.88 -24.61 -8.39
CA LEU A 700 -27.53 -25.88 -9.05
C LEU A 700 -28.79 -26.68 -9.40
N THR A 701 -29.77 -26.71 -8.51
CA THR A 701 -31.09 -27.32 -8.74
C THR A 701 -31.79 -26.69 -9.95
N THR A 702 -31.70 -25.36 -10.09
CA THR A 702 -32.28 -24.64 -11.24
C THR A 702 -31.55 -24.99 -12.54
N ARG A 703 -30.22 -25.09 -12.50
CA ARG A 703 -29.40 -25.51 -13.64
C ARG A 703 -29.68 -26.95 -14.06
N LEU A 704 -29.68 -27.89 -13.11
CA LEU A 704 -30.00 -29.30 -13.36
C LEU A 704 -31.37 -29.46 -14.01
N ARG A 705 -32.39 -28.79 -13.46
CA ARG A 705 -33.75 -28.80 -13.98
C ARG A 705 -33.83 -28.26 -15.42
N SER A 706 -33.15 -27.16 -15.71
CA SER A 706 -33.13 -26.57 -17.05
C SER A 706 -32.43 -27.48 -18.06
N HIS A 707 -31.32 -28.09 -17.65
CA HIS A 707 -30.57 -29.02 -18.49
C HIS A 707 -31.36 -30.31 -18.78
N LEU A 708 -32.00 -30.90 -17.76
CA LEU A 708 -32.89 -32.05 -17.94
C LEU A 708 -34.08 -31.70 -18.86
N ALA A 709 -34.68 -30.52 -18.68
CA ALA A 709 -35.81 -30.09 -19.51
C ALA A 709 -35.41 -29.98 -20.98
N ASP A 710 -34.28 -29.35 -21.31
CA ASP A 710 -33.82 -29.23 -22.71
C ASP A 710 -33.56 -30.61 -23.35
N ILE A 711 -32.93 -31.54 -22.63
CA ILE A 711 -32.68 -32.89 -23.17
C ILE A 711 -33.97 -33.68 -23.33
N VAL A 712 -34.92 -33.58 -22.39
CA VAL A 712 -36.22 -34.25 -22.50
C VAL A 712 -37.06 -33.65 -23.64
N ASP A 713 -37.04 -32.33 -23.79
CA ASP A 713 -37.68 -31.61 -24.89
C ASP A 713 -37.19 -32.12 -26.24
N GLN A 714 -35.87 -32.16 -26.43
CA GLN A 714 -35.24 -32.66 -27.66
C GLN A 714 -35.56 -34.14 -27.89
N TYR A 715 -35.37 -35.00 -26.88
CA TYR A 715 -35.48 -36.45 -27.04
C TYR A 715 -36.92 -36.89 -27.38
N ILE A 716 -37.93 -36.39 -26.67
CA ILE A 716 -39.33 -36.73 -26.97
C ILE A 716 -39.75 -36.12 -28.31
N PHE A 717 -39.25 -34.94 -28.65
CA PHE A 717 -39.53 -34.32 -29.93
C PHE A 717 -39.02 -35.17 -31.10
N GLU A 718 -37.75 -35.57 -31.05
CA GLU A 718 -37.13 -36.39 -32.09
C GLU A 718 -37.71 -37.80 -32.14
N GLU A 719 -37.79 -38.50 -31.02
CA GLU A 719 -38.09 -39.93 -31.01
C GLU A 719 -39.59 -40.25 -31.08
N ILE A 720 -40.46 -39.28 -30.82
CA ILE A 720 -41.90 -39.48 -30.73
C ILE A 720 -42.64 -38.50 -31.65
N ALA A 721 -42.46 -37.19 -31.46
CA ALA A 721 -43.23 -36.19 -32.21
C ALA A 721 -42.89 -36.22 -33.72
N LEU A 722 -41.64 -36.49 -34.08
CA LEU A 722 -41.18 -36.59 -35.48
C LEU A 722 -41.27 -37.99 -36.08
N GLU A 723 -41.59 -39.02 -35.31
CA GLU A 723 -41.56 -40.43 -35.78
C GLU A 723 -42.93 -41.11 -35.73
N SER A 724 -43.92 -40.49 -35.07
CA SER A 724 -45.24 -41.09 -34.84
C SER A 724 -46.33 -40.47 -35.73
N TRP A 725 -47.25 -41.30 -36.19
CA TRP A 725 -48.49 -40.85 -36.83
C TRP A 725 -49.57 -40.55 -35.79
N PHE A 726 -50.27 -39.42 -35.94
CA PHE A 726 -51.28 -38.97 -34.97
C PHE A 726 -52.66 -38.82 -35.59
N ASN A 727 -53.67 -39.37 -34.92
CA ASN A 727 -55.08 -39.02 -35.15
C ASN A 727 -55.53 -37.99 -34.10
N THR A 728 -56.77 -37.48 -34.19
CA THR A 728 -57.29 -36.48 -33.23
C THR A 728 -57.24 -36.95 -31.77
N GLY A 729 -57.52 -38.23 -31.48
CA GLY A 729 -57.41 -38.77 -30.12
C GLY A 729 -55.96 -38.80 -29.62
N GLY A 730 -55.02 -39.14 -30.50
CA GLY A 730 -53.60 -39.17 -30.21
C GLY A 730 -52.97 -37.80 -30.03
N THR A 731 -53.35 -36.79 -30.83
CA THR A 731 -52.88 -35.41 -30.64
C THR A 731 -53.37 -34.86 -29.31
N MET A 732 -54.63 -35.13 -28.93
CA MET A 732 -55.19 -34.75 -27.63
C MET A 732 -54.44 -35.40 -26.46
N GLN A 733 -54.21 -36.73 -26.50
CA GLN A 733 -53.47 -37.44 -25.46
C GLN A 733 -52.01 -36.97 -25.34
N PHE A 734 -51.30 -36.83 -26.47
CA PHE A 734 -49.91 -36.34 -26.46
C PHE A 734 -49.82 -34.92 -25.88
N THR A 735 -50.78 -34.06 -26.23
CA THR A 735 -50.85 -32.69 -25.70
C THR A 735 -51.14 -32.67 -24.21
N HIS A 736 -51.99 -33.58 -23.73
CA HIS A 736 -52.23 -33.76 -22.30
C HIS A 736 -50.97 -34.22 -21.56
N ASP A 737 -50.24 -35.21 -22.10
CA ASP A 737 -48.97 -35.67 -21.54
C ASP A 737 -47.93 -34.54 -21.48
N VAL A 738 -47.79 -33.75 -22.55
CA VAL A 738 -46.83 -32.63 -22.61
C VAL A 738 -47.21 -31.48 -21.69
N LYS A 739 -48.41 -30.90 -21.87
CA LYS A 739 -48.80 -29.64 -21.20
C LYS A 739 -49.21 -29.85 -19.74
N ARG A 740 -49.81 -30.99 -19.39
CA ARG A 740 -50.32 -31.24 -18.03
C ARG A 740 -49.38 -32.05 -17.16
N ASN A 741 -48.40 -32.75 -17.72
CA ASN A 741 -47.53 -33.65 -16.96
C ASN A 741 -46.03 -33.35 -17.17
N LEU A 742 -45.51 -33.37 -18.40
CA LEU A 742 -44.08 -33.16 -18.67
C LEU A 742 -43.63 -31.72 -18.38
N ALA A 743 -44.33 -30.70 -18.89
CA ALA A 743 -43.93 -29.31 -18.64
C ALA A 743 -44.00 -28.95 -17.14
N PRO A 744 -45.07 -29.29 -16.40
CA PRO A 744 -45.11 -29.07 -14.95
C PRO A 744 -44.06 -29.85 -14.14
N ALA A 745 -43.59 -31.01 -14.62
CA ALA A 745 -42.55 -31.80 -13.94
C ALA A 745 -41.23 -31.04 -13.79
N PHE A 746 -40.95 -30.10 -14.70
CA PHE A 746 -39.77 -29.24 -14.62
C PHE A 746 -40.06 -27.87 -14.00
N ALA A 747 -41.30 -27.55 -13.61
CA ALA A 747 -41.59 -26.25 -13.03
C ALA A 747 -40.88 -26.08 -11.68
N ALA A 748 -40.55 -24.83 -11.33
CA ALA A 748 -40.04 -24.54 -9.99
C ALA A 748 -41.19 -24.65 -8.96
N PRO A 749 -40.93 -25.08 -7.72
CA PRO A 749 -41.98 -25.33 -6.71
C PRO A 749 -42.90 -24.13 -6.42
N ASN A 750 -42.44 -22.91 -6.71
CA ASN A 750 -43.13 -21.65 -6.40
C ASN A 750 -43.47 -20.81 -7.64
N LYS A 751 -43.28 -21.32 -8.86
CA LYS A 751 -43.66 -20.62 -10.11
C LYS A 751 -44.73 -21.39 -10.85
N ILE A 752 -45.72 -20.69 -11.38
CA ILE A 752 -46.72 -21.29 -12.25
C ILE A 752 -45.99 -21.72 -13.53
N ALA A 753 -46.20 -22.96 -13.99
CA ALA A 753 -45.54 -23.54 -15.18
C ALA A 753 -45.68 -22.67 -16.46
N THR A 754 -46.62 -21.74 -16.48
CA THR A 754 -46.84 -20.77 -17.56
C THR A 754 -45.81 -19.64 -17.65
N GLU A 755 -45.02 -19.39 -16.59
CA GLU A 755 -44.02 -18.29 -16.57
C GLU A 755 -42.63 -18.73 -17.04
N VAL A 756 -42.41 -20.01 -17.29
CA VAL A 756 -41.15 -20.55 -17.80
C VAL A 756 -41.48 -21.39 -19.03
N TYR A 757 -41.02 -20.98 -20.21
CA TYR A 757 -41.14 -21.76 -21.47
C TYR A 757 -40.27 -23.03 -21.39
N GLN A 758 -40.65 -23.96 -20.53
CA GLN A 758 -40.00 -25.26 -20.41
C GLN A 758 -40.57 -26.18 -21.48
N LEU A 759 -39.69 -26.89 -22.18
CA LEU A 759 -40.03 -27.77 -23.30
C LEU A 759 -40.59 -27.05 -24.55
N PRO A 760 -39.89 -26.02 -25.07
CA PRO A 760 -40.41 -25.21 -26.16
C PRO A 760 -40.69 -26.00 -27.44
N ARG A 761 -39.86 -26.98 -27.82
CA ARG A 761 -40.07 -27.78 -29.04
C ARG A 761 -41.32 -28.63 -28.92
N LEU A 762 -41.53 -29.29 -27.79
CA LEU A 762 -42.73 -30.09 -27.54
C LEU A 762 -44.00 -29.24 -27.49
N LEU A 763 -43.93 -28.05 -26.88
CA LEU A 763 -45.07 -27.13 -26.85
C LEU A 763 -45.45 -26.63 -28.24
N GLU A 764 -44.47 -26.34 -29.11
CA GLU A 764 -44.70 -25.97 -30.50
C GLU A 764 -45.18 -27.15 -31.36
N ALA A 765 -44.66 -28.36 -31.13
CA ALA A 765 -45.16 -29.57 -31.78
C ALA A 765 -46.63 -29.82 -31.43
N CYS A 766 -47.02 -29.62 -30.17
CA CYS A 766 -48.42 -29.67 -29.76
C CYS A 766 -49.27 -28.59 -30.46
N LYS A 767 -48.73 -27.39 -30.72
CA LYS A 767 -49.46 -26.38 -31.50
C LYS A 767 -49.73 -26.89 -32.92
N LEU A 768 -48.70 -27.39 -33.61
CA LEU A 768 -48.80 -27.94 -34.98
C LEU A 768 -49.77 -29.13 -35.08
N LEU A 769 -49.69 -30.07 -34.14
CA LEU A 769 -50.54 -31.26 -34.12
C LEU A 769 -52.02 -30.93 -33.90
N ASN A 770 -52.33 -29.89 -33.12
CA ASN A 770 -53.71 -29.47 -32.84
C ASN A 770 -54.20 -28.28 -33.69
N MET A 771 -53.48 -27.91 -34.75
CA MET A 771 -54.01 -26.91 -35.70
C MET A 771 -55.31 -27.41 -36.33
N ASP A 772 -56.29 -26.52 -36.50
CA ASP A 772 -57.53 -26.84 -37.20
C ASP A 772 -57.25 -27.39 -38.61
N TYR A 773 -58.10 -28.29 -39.08
CA TYR A 773 -57.88 -29.03 -40.33
C TYR A 773 -57.55 -28.13 -41.52
N ASP A 774 -58.36 -27.10 -41.75
CA ASP A 774 -58.19 -26.18 -42.88
C ASP A 774 -56.91 -25.35 -42.75
N ASP A 775 -56.57 -24.93 -41.53
CA ASP A 775 -55.36 -24.15 -41.26
C ASP A 775 -54.11 -25.01 -41.42
N ALA A 776 -54.11 -26.23 -40.89
CA ALA A 776 -53.03 -27.18 -41.02
C ALA A 776 -52.78 -27.58 -42.47
N ARG A 777 -53.86 -27.80 -43.25
CA ARG A 777 -53.79 -28.08 -44.70
C ARG A 777 -53.18 -26.91 -45.47
N ARG A 778 -53.62 -25.68 -45.19
CA ARG A 778 -53.07 -24.45 -45.81
C ARG A 778 -51.61 -24.26 -45.44
N PHE A 779 -51.29 -24.40 -44.17
CA PHE A 779 -49.95 -24.20 -43.64
C PHE A 779 -48.97 -25.23 -44.23
N ARG A 780 -49.36 -26.50 -44.29
CA ARG A 780 -48.60 -27.56 -44.99
C ARG A 780 -48.35 -27.22 -46.46
N ALA A 781 -49.39 -26.76 -47.18
CA ALA A 781 -49.26 -26.41 -48.59
C ALA A 781 -48.35 -25.19 -48.81
N LEU A 782 -48.38 -24.20 -47.91
CA LEU A 782 -47.49 -23.03 -47.96
C LEU A 782 -46.03 -23.42 -47.70
N LEU A 783 -45.77 -24.19 -46.64
CA LEU A 783 -44.43 -24.70 -46.32
C LEU A 783 -43.84 -25.54 -47.47
N THR A 784 -44.67 -26.32 -48.17
CA THR A 784 -44.22 -27.13 -49.32
C THR A 784 -43.93 -26.27 -50.56
N LYS A 785 -44.74 -25.23 -50.81
CA LYS A 785 -44.63 -24.40 -52.03
C LYS A 785 -43.62 -23.26 -51.91
N GLN A 786 -43.34 -22.78 -50.70
CA GLN A 786 -42.50 -21.62 -50.43
C GLN A 786 -41.42 -21.94 -49.38
N PRO A 787 -40.45 -22.84 -49.70
CA PRO A 787 -39.41 -23.22 -48.74
C PRO A 787 -38.52 -22.04 -48.33
N ALA A 788 -38.35 -21.04 -49.20
CA ALA A 788 -37.53 -19.84 -48.93
C ALA A 788 -38.18 -18.84 -47.95
N ALA A 789 -39.51 -18.90 -47.74
CA ALA A 789 -40.23 -18.04 -46.78
C ALA A 789 -40.70 -18.83 -45.54
N ALA A 790 -40.24 -20.08 -45.39
CA ALA A 790 -40.79 -21.01 -44.41
C ALA A 790 -40.45 -20.61 -42.96
N GLU A 791 -39.29 -20.00 -42.72
CA GLU A 791 -38.89 -19.48 -41.40
C GLU A 791 -39.80 -18.31 -40.97
N GLU A 792 -40.02 -17.32 -41.85
CA GLU A 792 -40.93 -16.20 -41.58
C GLU A 792 -42.37 -16.68 -41.34
N LEU A 793 -42.82 -17.69 -42.08
CA LEU A 793 -44.14 -18.30 -41.91
C LEU A 793 -44.29 -18.99 -40.54
N LEU A 794 -43.25 -19.65 -40.03
CA LEU A 794 -43.27 -20.27 -38.70
C LEU A 794 -43.33 -19.22 -37.59
N GLU A 795 -42.56 -18.14 -37.72
CA GLU A 795 -42.57 -17.05 -36.76
C GLU A 795 -43.95 -16.39 -36.65
N HIS A 796 -44.67 -16.22 -37.77
CA HIS A 796 -46.05 -15.72 -37.78
C HIS A 796 -47.01 -16.61 -36.99
N HIS A 797 -46.76 -17.92 -36.95
CA HIS A 797 -47.52 -18.89 -36.16
C HIS A 797 -46.96 -19.10 -34.74
N SER A 798 -46.03 -18.25 -34.29
CA SER A 798 -45.36 -18.36 -32.99
C SER A 798 -44.66 -19.71 -32.78
N ILE A 799 -43.97 -20.18 -33.82
CA ILE A 799 -43.09 -21.35 -33.83
C ILE A 799 -41.67 -20.85 -34.09
N ARG A 800 -40.77 -21.01 -33.10
CA ARG A 800 -39.40 -20.47 -33.09
C ARG A 800 -38.33 -21.52 -32.83
N TYR A 801 -38.69 -22.66 -32.25
CA TYR A 801 -37.76 -23.69 -31.80
C TYR A 801 -37.77 -24.94 -32.68
N ILE A 802 -38.70 -25.04 -33.63
CA ILE A 802 -38.80 -26.12 -34.63
C ILE A 802 -38.38 -25.63 -36.01
N GLN A 803 -37.55 -26.41 -36.70
CA GLN A 803 -37.11 -26.09 -38.07
C GLN A 803 -38.23 -26.30 -39.10
N PRO A 804 -38.24 -25.59 -40.24
CA PRO A 804 -39.31 -25.73 -41.25
C PRO A 804 -39.54 -27.14 -41.77
N LEU A 805 -38.47 -27.91 -41.99
CA LEU A 805 -38.57 -29.30 -42.44
C LEU A 805 -39.25 -30.18 -41.38
N GLN A 806 -38.92 -29.97 -40.12
CA GLN A 806 -39.49 -30.70 -38.98
C GLN A 806 -40.97 -30.32 -38.77
N ALA A 807 -41.33 -29.04 -38.93
CA ALA A 807 -42.71 -28.60 -38.87
C ALA A 807 -43.56 -29.23 -39.99
N LEU A 808 -43.02 -29.30 -41.20
CA LEU A 808 -43.66 -29.98 -42.33
C LEU A 808 -43.82 -31.48 -42.07
N GLN A 809 -42.82 -32.14 -41.50
CA GLN A 809 -42.86 -33.55 -41.12
C GLN A 809 -43.99 -33.84 -40.11
N ILE A 810 -44.12 -33.02 -39.05
CA ILE A 810 -45.20 -33.15 -38.06
C ILE A 810 -46.59 -33.02 -38.72
N LEU A 811 -46.76 -32.06 -39.63
CA LEU A 811 -48.02 -31.89 -40.36
C LEU A 811 -48.34 -33.07 -41.29
N ASN A 812 -47.31 -33.67 -41.91
CA ASN A 812 -47.49 -34.85 -42.76
C ASN A 812 -47.90 -36.11 -41.98
N GLN A 813 -47.53 -36.18 -40.70
CA GLN A 813 -47.83 -37.31 -39.83
C GLN A 813 -49.25 -37.30 -39.24
N ARG A 814 -50.03 -36.26 -39.52
CA ARG A 814 -51.43 -36.22 -39.11
C ARG A 814 -52.29 -37.04 -40.05
N THR A 815 -53.04 -38.00 -39.50
CA THR A 815 -53.85 -38.94 -40.28
C THR A 815 -55.08 -38.29 -40.93
N ASP A 816 -55.51 -37.11 -40.46
CA ASP A 816 -56.60 -36.36 -41.09
C ASP A 816 -56.16 -35.66 -42.39
N LEU A 817 -54.87 -35.31 -42.49
CA LEU A 817 -54.29 -34.64 -43.65
C LEU A 817 -53.75 -35.61 -44.72
N SER A 818 -53.71 -36.92 -44.45
CA SER A 818 -53.26 -37.93 -45.41
C SER A 818 -54.37 -38.29 -46.42
N ASP A 819 -54.01 -38.36 -47.71
CA ASP A 819 -54.95 -38.72 -48.77
C ASP A 819 -55.25 -40.22 -48.71
N ALA A 820 -56.42 -40.59 -48.18
CA ALA A 820 -56.90 -41.97 -48.09
C ALA A 820 -57.06 -42.68 -49.46
N SER A 821 -56.85 -41.97 -50.57
CA SER A 821 -56.94 -42.50 -51.95
C SER A 821 -55.60 -42.93 -52.56
N SER A 822 -54.46 -42.73 -51.89
CA SER A 822 -53.12 -43.09 -52.38
C SER A 822 -52.62 -44.42 -51.77
N PRO A 823 -52.30 -45.45 -52.57
CA PRO A 823 -51.73 -46.72 -52.07
C PRO A 823 -50.42 -46.53 -51.29
N SER A 824 -49.65 -45.48 -51.62
CA SER A 824 -48.39 -45.12 -50.96
C SER A 824 -48.63 -44.56 -49.57
N SER A 825 -49.65 -43.69 -49.40
CA SER A 825 -50.01 -43.15 -48.08
C SER A 825 -50.60 -44.21 -47.15
N VAL A 826 -51.28 -45.22 -47.70
CA VAL A 826 -51.76 -46.38 -46.93
C VAL A 826 -50.61 -47.28 -46.50
N MET A 827 -49.59 -47.51 -47.34
CA MET A 827 -48.40 -48.27 -46.93
C MET A 827 -47.52 -47.54 -45.90
N GLU A 828 -47.54 -46.22 -45.85
CA GLU A 828 -46.80 -45.43 -44.83
C GLU A 828 -47.55 -45.33 -43.49
N LEU A 829 -48.86 -45.59 -43.47
CA LEU A 829 -49.73 -45.63 -42.28
C LEU A 829 -49.68 -46.97 -41.51
N PHE A 830 -49.19 -48.05 -42.13
CA PHE A 830 -49.09 -49.41 -41.58
C PHE A 830 -47.64 -49.87 -41.47
#